data_AF-N6XCA9-F1
#
_entry.id   AF-N6XCA9-F1
#
_cell.length_a   1.000
_cell.length_b   1.000
_cell.length_c   1.000
_cell.angle_alpha   90.00
_cell.angle_beta   90.00
_cell.angle_gamma   90.00
#
_symmetry.space_group_name_H-M   'P 1'
#
loop_
_entity.id
_entity.type
_entity.pdbx_description
1 polymer ?
#
loop_
_entity_poly.entity_id
_entity_poly.type
_entity_poly.pdbx_seq_one_letter_code
_entity_poly.pdbx_strand_id
1 'polypeptide(L)'
;MAPAALRGTIPLQVQAQAANHHGINGTTGGDIRYGSAAAGTVSGKIPNPGGGAGSTAFVGPGKMVYSAHGRGQKCGNPSCTYYEGQEPGELNLKVKSAVGFAPREVGSVDVGKEFALGYFVHVNNPIVGSGGSGGQHYAATLNIKLTLSGVEKTLSFPWTIHETPNNGPHPNDILNFTSTVAPVSFESGNLNYTLTIHGFTQNTGASCPAELTGGTPLSEQFITVEGQKTYGCLWASIEQVRKVTIEKKIEKAPDMVGEMPTTEFGFTTTGELINLWGAGGKFSLKPKEAAPATEVNENGYNTGKELKITEDTLGANWSLKSLSCKDADGQGAPIGSISGGTLTLAKGLSEEDSAKVPIRCTYTNLYTPPATITLLKEVSSGTAAASNWTLSATHGTESVNGDSGASAKVTPNQEYTLSEKPKADFNEAGQYELEAWSCSADQGQLTFDANAKTVTPKPGQKVTCTAKNRLKSATLTLVKKINVPADAPNWAKKATEKDWNLKANGPTSIEGTSGDPGVTNQKIQPGNYALSETANPAGITGGLPATAYAESWECLDAAGARVDKNSTGAFPFAAGGTYTCTATNTLQTGGAKWKKTGEGQPLTGSEWTLTLNGVPGATVGASSATSEFEVQDLPVGTYTLHESKVPAGYLAHGDLEITITKGATNEEHYSTPIDNKKRPVPRLPLTGGLGEDWFVILAGGAGGIATLLAVAARRRKRSAS
;
A
#
# COMPACT_ATOMS: atom_id res chain seq x y z
N MET A 1 69.93 6.19 18.37
CA MET A 1 68.45 6.09 18.36
C MET A 1 67.92 7.41 17.86
N ALA A 2 67.34 7.45 16.67
CA ALA A 2 66.59 8.62 16.22
C ALA A 2 65.40 8.83 17.18
N PRO A 3 65.05 10.07 17.57
CA PRO A 3 63.87 10.28 18.36
C PRO A 3 62.67 9.75 17.57
N ALA A 4 61.81 8.98 18.23
CA ALA A 4 60.55 8.55 17.66
C ALA A 4 59.79 9.82 17.22
N ALA A 5 59.51 9.94 15.92
CA ALA A 5 58.68 11.01 15.40
C ALA A 5 57.37 11.02 16.21
N LEU A 6 57.08 12.16 16.85
CA LEU A 6 55.78 12.42 17.44
C LEU A 6 54.75 12.24 16.32
N ARG A 7 53.90 11.22 16.49
CA ARG A 7 52.88 10.82 15.51
C ARG A 7 51.96 12.01 15.25
N GLY A 8 51.69 12.31 13.97
CA GLY A 8 50.91 13.47 13.53
C GLY A 8 51.69 14.72 13.11
N THR A 9 53.02 14.72 13.25
CA THR A 9 53.85 15.89 12.92
C THR A 9 54.65 15.74 11.62
N ILE A 10 54.84 16.83 10.87
CA ILE A 10 55.63 16.86 9.64
C ILE A 10 56.98 17.54 9.91
N PRO A 11 58.11 16.84 9.72
CA PRO A 11 59.43 17.45 9.81
C PRO A 11 59.59 18.60 8.80
N LEU A 12 59.99 19.77 9.29
CA LEU A 12 60.14 20.97 8.48
C LEU A 12 61.48 21.66 8.77
N GLN A 13 62.25 21.88 7.72
CA GLN A 13 63.41 22.78 7.72
C GLN A 13 63.13 24.01 6.88
N VAL A 14 63.51 25.18 7.39
CA VAL A 14 63.34 26.47 6.72
C VAL A 14 64.71 27.08 6.46
N GLN A 15 64.94 27.50 5.23
CA GLN A 15 66.10 28.29 4.83
C GLN A 15 65.66 29.54 4.08
N ALA A 16 66.46 30.59 4.11
CA ALA A 16 66.18 31.84 3.41
C ALA A 16 67.35 32.32 2.57
N GLN A 17 67.03 33.00 1.47
CA GLN A 17 67.95 33.68 0.58
C GLN A 17 67.35 35.02 0.18
N ALA A 18 68.12 36.09 0.34
CA ALA A 18 67.84 37.39 -0.27
C ALA A 18 68.39 37.42 -1.71
N ALA A 19 67.60 37.89 -2.68
CA ALA A 19 67.94 37.88 -4.12
C ALA A 19 67.30 39.04 -4.89
N ASN A 20 67.72 39.25 -6.14
CA ASN A 20 67.11 40.14 -7.15
C ASN A 20 66.88 41.60 -6.70
N HIS A 21 67.71 42.11 -5.80
CA HIS A 21 67.67 43.49 -5.33
C HIS A 21 68.14 44.48 -6.41
N HIS A 22 67.27 45.41 -6.79
CA HIS A 22 67.53 46.46 -7.78
C HIS A 22 66.71 47.72 -7.48
N GLY A 23 67.13 48.86 -8.03
CA GLY A 23 66.35 50.11 -7.98
C GLY A 23 65.20 50.10 -8.98
N ILE A 24 64.07 50.71 -8.60
CA ILE A 24 62.86 50.86 -9.44
C ILE A 24 62.41 52.33 -9.45
N ASN A 25 61.38 52.66 -10.25
CA ASN A 25 60.79 54.01 -10.35
C ASN A 25 61.82 55.14 -10.57
N GLY A 26 62.79 54.92 -11.46
CA GLY A 26 63.83 55.90 -11.78
C GLY A 26 65.05 55.90 -10.83
N THR A 27 65.04 55.07 -9.78
CA THR A 27 66.20 54.90 -8.90
C THR A 27 67.31 54.14 -9.63
N THR A 28 68.42 54.82 -9.97
CA THR A 28 69.60 54.23 -10.61
C THR A 28 70.81 54.31 -9.66
N GLY A 29 71.60 53.24 -9.55
CA GLY A 29 72.83 53.22 -8.73
C GLY A 29 72.60 53.24 -7.20
N GLY A 30 71.91 52.23 -6.67
CA GLY A 30 71.43 52.16 -5.28
C GLY A 30 72.37 51.69 -4.18
N ASP A 31 73.68 51.61 -4.43
CA ASP A 31 74.67 51.07 -3.48
C ASP A 31 74.25 49.74 -2.82
N ILE A 32 73.71 48.84 -3.65
CA ILE A 32 73.11 47.57 -3.22
C ILE A 32 74.17 46.60 -2.71
N ARG A 33 73.86 45.96 -1.58
CA ARG A 33 74.68 44.94 -0.93
C ARG A 33 73.81 43.80 -0.40
N TYR A 34 74.39 42.62 -0.39
CA TYR A 34 73.83 41.46 0.29
C TYR A 34 74.70 41.10 1.49
N GLY A 35 74.16 40.36 2.43
CA GLY A 35 74.95 39.83 3.53
C GLY A 35 74.20 38.78 4.31
N SER A 36 74.94 38.05 5.14
CA SER A 36 74.34 37.16 6.11
C SER A 36 75.08 37.25 7.44
N ALA A 37 74.34 37.12 8.53
CA ALA A 37 74.86 37.25 9.89
C ALA A 37 74.15 36.29 10.83
N ALA A 38 74.54 36.28 12.12
CA ALA A 38 73.75 35.62 13.14
C ALA A 38 72.36 36.26 13.24
N ALA A 39 71.32 35.45 13.47
CA ALA A 39 69.97 35.97 13.68
C ALA A 39 69.95 37.02 14.80
N GLY A 40 69.20 38.12 14.59
CA GLY A 40 69.16 39.27 15.50
C GLY A 40 70.23 40.35 15.27
N THR A 41 71.17 40.15 14.34
CA THR A 41 72.23 41.14 14.04
C THR A 41 71.69 42.33 13.22
N VAL A 42 71.01 43.28 13.86
CA VAL A 42 70.33 44.40 13.16
C VAL A 42 71.15 45.70 13.06
N SER A 43 72.43 45.66 13.42
CA SER A 43 73.36 46.79 13.30
C SER A 43 74.81 46.30 13.22
N GLY A 44 75.73 47.20 12.87
CA GLY A 44 77.15 46.89 12.76
C GLY A 44 77.56 46.46 11.35
N LYS A 45 78.82 46.03 11.21
CA LYS A 45 79.38 45.54 9.96
C LYS A 45 79.29 44.02 9.94
N ILE A 46 78.71 43.48 8.87
CA ILE A 46 78.58 42.04 8.68
C ILE A 46 79.31 41.61 7.39
N PRO A 47 79.75 40.35 7.31
CA PRO A 47 80.35 39.84 6.07
C PRO A 47 79.37 39.98 4.90
N ASN A 48 79.89 40.42 3.77
CA ASN A 48 79.23 40.33 2.47
C ASN A 48 79.95 39.25 1.64
N PRO A 49 79.70 37.96 1.93
CA PRO A 49 80.35 36.86 1.21
C PRO A 49 79.81 36.85 -0.23
N GLY A 50 80.53 37.48 -1.16
CA GLY A 50 80.20 37.47 -2.58
C GLY A 50 79.51 38.74 -3.08
N GLY A 51 80.18 39.88 -2.96
CA GLY A 51 79.85 41.09 -3.70
C GLY A 51 79.96 40.86 -5.22
N GLY A 52 78.89 40.33 -5.82
CA GLY A 52 78.71 40.17 -7.26
C GLY A 52 78.09 38.84 -7.68
N ALA A 53 76.78 38.65 -7.46
CA ALA A 53 75.88 37.76 -8.24
C ALA A 53 74.47 37.74 -7.64
N GLY A 54 73.75 38.87 -7.65
CA GLY A 54 72.28 38.95 -7.51
C GLY A 54 71.58 38.30 -6.29
N SER A 55 72.28 37.66 -5.34
CA SER A 55 71.69 36.94 -4.20
C SER A 55 72.71 36.53 -3.12
N THR A 56 72.20 36.15 -1.95
CA THR A 56 72.93 35.48 -0.85
C THR A 56 72.96 33.95 -1.05
N ALA A 57 73.75 33.22 -0.26
CA ALA A 57 73.53 31.77 -0.10
C ALA A 57 72.26 31.52 0.74
N PHE A 58 71.64 30.34 0.58
CA PHE A 58 70.59 29.90 1.51
C PHE A 58 71.20 29.67 2.89
N VAL A 59 70.59 30.27 3.92
CA VAL A 59 70.97 30.06 5.32
C VAL A 59 69.80 29.44 6.09
N GLY A 60 70.10 28.58 7.07
CA GLY A 60 69.10 27.97 7.95
C GLY A 60 68.89 28.73 9.26
N PRO A 61 68.25 28.09 10.26
CA PRO A 61 68.01 28.69 11.57
C PRO A 61 69.29 29.17 12.27
N GLY A 62 69.17 30.23 13.07
CA GLY A 62 70.31 30.88 13.75
C GLY A 62 71.09 31.87 12.87
N LYS A 63 70.73 32.01 11.59
CA LYS A 63 71.28 33.01 10.66
C LYS A 63 70.18 33.91 10.10
N MET A 64 70.57 35.06 9.56
CA MET A 64 69.70 36.00 8.85
C MET A 64 70.37 36.43 7.56
N VAL A 65 69.60 36.50 6.46
CA VAL A 65 70.03 37.10 5.19
C VAL A 65 69.55 38.54 5.10
N TYR A 66 70.28 39.37 4.36
CA TYR A 66 69.98 40.77 4.13
C TYR A 66 70.07 41.16 2.65
N SER A 67 69.10 41.97 2.24
CA SER A 67 69.17 42.85 1.08
C SER A 67 69.24 44.29 1.58
N ALA A 68 70.30 45.01 1.24
CA ALA A 68 70.53 46.37 1.71
C ALA A 68 70.84 47.33 0.56
N HIS A 69 70.54 48.60 0.76
CA HIS A 69 70.69 49.66 -0.23
C HIS A 69 71.03 50.99 0.44
N GLY A 70 71.31 51.98 -0.40
CA GLY A 70 71.72 53.30 0.05
C GLY A 70 73.10 53.31 0.69
N ARG A 71 73.53 54.48 1.16
CA ARG A 71 74.85 54.70 1.76
C ARG A 71 74.79 55.90 2.70
N GLY A 72 75.79 56.07 3.54
CA GLY A 72 75.91 57.22 4.43
C GLY A 72 76.61 58.39 3.76
N GLN A 73 77.06 59.32 4.60
CA GLN A 73 77.90 60.44 4.17
C GLN A 73 79.26 59.93 3.66
N LYS A 74 79.98 60.80 2.95
CA LYS A 74 81.37 60.52 2.56
C LYS A 74 82.20 60.37 3.84
N CYS A 75 83.02 59.32 3.97
CA CYS A 75 83.77 59.12 5.21
C CYS A 75 84.66 60.32 5.52
N GLY A 76 84.70 60.72 6.79
CA GLY A 76 85.34 61.96 7.27
C GLY A 76 86.87 61.99 7.16
N ASN A 77 87.51 60.92 6.69
CA ASN A 77 88.95 60.89 6.45
C ASN A 77 89.25 61.45 5.04
N PRO A 78 90.08 62.50 4.90
CA PRO A 78 90.41 63.10 3.59
C PRO A 78 91.10 62.14 2.60
N SER A 79 91.61 60.99 3.04
CA SER A 79 92.17 59.92 2.19
C SER A 79 91.15 58.86 1.73
N CYS A 80 89.89 58.95 2.15
CA CYS A 80 88.81 58.09 1.70
C CYS A 80 88.34 58.41 0.27
N THR A 81 88.26 57.38 -0.57
CA THR A 81 87.64 57.45 -1.92
C THR A 81 86.21 56.91 -1.98
N TYR A 82 85.64 56.45 -0.86
CA TYR A 82 84.33 55.79 -0.79
C TYR A 82 83.39 56.45 0.23
N TYR A 83 82.09 56.17 0.15
CA TYR A 83 81.07 56.60 1.12
C TYR A 83 80.84 55.54 2.20
N GLU A 84 80.44 55.93 3.42
CA GLU A 84 80.09 54.96 4.46
C GLU A 84 79.00 53.98 3.97
N GLY A 85 79.19 52.68 4.18
CA GLY A 85 78.36 51.63 3.57
C GLY A 85 78.92 51.06 2.26
N GLN A 86 79.93 51.66 1.63
CA GLN A 86 80.57 51.11 0.43
C GLN A 86 81.85 50.31 0.74
N GLU A 87 82.13 50.02 2.01
CA GLU A 87 83.33 49.32 2.43
C GLU A 87 83.50 47.99 1.66
N PRO A 88 84.70 47.70 1.12
CA PRO A 88 84.95 46.46 0.38
C PRO A 88 84.69 45.22 1.24
N GLY A 89 83.90 44.26 0.72
CA GLY A 89 83.66 42.97 1.37
C GLY A 89 82.72 43.01 2.59
N GLU A 90 82.18 44.16 2.95
CA GLU A 90 81.30 44.34 4.11
C GLU A 90 79.90 44.82 3.70
N LEU A 91 78.91 44.49 4.54
CA LEU A 91 77.62 45.15 4.58
C LEU A 91 77.50 45.88 5.93
N ASN A 92 77.39 47.22 5.90
CA ASN A 92 77.30 48.05 7.10
C ASN A 92 75.83 48.40 7.43
N LEU A 93 75.23 47.64 8.35
CA LEU A 93 73.85 47.81 8.82
C LEU A 93 73.65 49.01 9.78
N LYS A 94 74.72 49.74 10.15
CA LYS A 94 74.55 51.03 10.86
C LYS A 94 74.17 52.18 9.93
N VAL A 95 74.41 51.99 8.64
CA VAL A 95 74.40 53.09 7.66
C VAL A 95 73.44 52.79 6.51
N LYS A 96 73.39 51.55 6.02
CA LYS A 96 72.45 51.15 4.97
C LYS A 96 71.09 50.82 5.54
N SER A 97 70.03 51.24 4.84
CA SER A 97 68.71 50.61 5.01
C SER A 97 68.76 49.18 4.50
N ALA A 98 68.06 48.28 5.18
CA ALA A 98 68.12 46.85 4.87
C ALA A 98 66.84 46.11 5.25
N VAL A 99 66.45 45.17 4.41
CA VAL A 99 65.43 44.16 4.72
C VAL A 99 66.14 42.84 4.96
N GLY A 100 65.96 42.27 6.16
CA GLY A 100 66.51 40.98 6.54
C GLY A 100 65.44 39.96 6.89
N PHE A 101 65.77 38.67 6.76
CA PHE A 101 64.90 37.57 7.17
C PHE A 101 65.67 36.46 7.89
N ALA A 102 65.21 36.08 9.07
CA ALA A 102 65.75 34.98 9.86
C ALA A 102 64.78 33.79 9.84
N PRO A 103 65.17 32.66 9.23
CA PRO A 103 64.44 31.40 9.34
C PRO A 103 64.33 30.93 10.79
N ARG A 104 63.17 30.38 11.15
CA ARG A 104 62.94 29.77 12.46
C ARG A 104 63.32 28.28 12.40
N GLU A 105 63.86 27.77 13.50
CA GLU A 105 63.92 26.33 13.73
C GLU A 105 62.53 25.83 14.13
N VAL A 106 61.83 25.21 13.18
CA VAL A 106 60.47 24.71 13.40
C VAL A 106 60.50 23.27 13.92
N GLY A 107 61.43 22.44 13.41
CA GLY A 107 61.55 21.04 13.80
C GLY A 107 60.45 20.19 13.17
N SER A 108 59.25 20.22 13.76
CA SER A 108 58.08 19.50 13.30
C SER A 108 56.80 20.31 13.52
N VAL A 109 55.83 20.19 12.63
CA VAL A 109 54.56 20.94 12.71
C VAL A 109 53.36 20.01 12.80
N ASP A 110 52.35 20.41 13.58
CA ASP A 110 51.06 19.73 13.66
C ASP A 110 50.22 20.08 12.42
N VAL A 111 49.59 19.08 11.81
CA VAL A 111 48.64 19.28 10.72
C VAL A 111 47.45 20.13 11.20
N GLY A 112 47.05 21.14 10.43
CA GLY A 112 45.95 22.05 10.73
C GLY A 112 46.29 23.21 11.67
N LYS A 113 47.52 23.27 12.21
CA LYS A 113 47.97 24.41 13.03
C LYS A 113 48.80 25.39 12.21
N GLU A 114 48.69 26.66 12.58
CA GLU A 114 49.50 27.73 12.01
C GLU A 114 50.84 27.85 12.73
N PHE A 115 51.91 28.07 11.97
CA PHE A 115 53.27 28.21 12.49
C PHE A 115 54.06 29.28 11.73
N ALA A 116 55.02 29.90 12.41
CA ALA A 116 55.87 30.92 11.82
C ALA A 116 57.10 30.27 11.13
N LEU A 117 57.34 30.63 9.87
CA LEU A 117 58.53 30.22 9.10
C LEU A 117 59.79 31.00 9.51
N GLY A 118 59.61 32.18 10.08
CA GLY A 118 60.69 33.08 10.45
C GLY A 118 60.17 34.50 10.62
N TYR A 119 61.07 35.42 10.94
CA TYR A 119 60.75 36.84 11.03
C TYR A 119 61.58 37.65 10.06
N PHE A 120 60.98 38.70 9.50
CA PHE A 120 61.71 39.74 8.80
C PHE A 120 62.01 40.91 9.75
N VAL A 121 63.02 41.69 9.39
CA VAL A 121 63.30 43.00 9.97
C VAL A 121 63.52 43.99 8.85
N HIS A 122 62.87 45.14 8.93
CA HIS A 122 63.25 46.32 8.18
C HIS A 122 64.10 47.22 9.08
N VAL A 123 65.39 47.32 8.77
CA VAL A 123 66.32 48.27 9.37
C VAL A 123 66.25 49.55 8.54
N ASN A 124 65.54 50.56 9.04
CA ASN A 124 65.44 51.84 8.38
C ASN A 124 66.54 52.78 8.90
N ASN A 125 67.48 53.18 8.04
CA ASN A 125 68.57 54.09 8.37
C ASN A 125 68.59 55.28 7.40
N PRO A 126 69.11 56.44 7.80
CA PRO A 126 69.23 57.58 6.89
C PRO A 126 70.24 57.29 5.79
N ILE A 127 69.74 57.19 4.56
CA ILE A 127 70.55 57.00 3.38
C ILE A 127 70.70 58.28 2.56
N VAL A 128 71.86 58.41 1.91
CA VAL A 128 72.23 59.50 1.03
C VAL A 128 72.07 59.05 -0.42
N GLY A 129 71.23 59.71 -1.20
CA GLY A 129 70.99 59.33 -2.60
C GLY A 129 70.16 60.31 -3.43
N SER A 130 70.19 60.10 -4.76
CA SER A 130 69.64 60.98 -5.80
C SER A 130 68.14 60.79 -6.08
N GLY A 131 67.31 60.54 -5.06
CA GLY A 131 65.89 60.18 -5.22
C GLY A 131 64.95 61.34 -5.63
N GLY A 132 65.45 62.58 -5.69
CA GLY A 132 64.60 63.76 -5.90
C GLY A 132 63.57 63.95 -4.77
N SER A 133 62.53 64.77 -5.01
CA SER A 133 61.48 65.05 -4.02
C SER A 133 60.54 63.88 -3.72
N GLY A 134 60.65 62.77 -4.46
CA GLY A 134 59.83 61.58 -4.33
C GLY A 134 60.44 60.46 -3.48
N GLY A 135 61.71 60.55 -3.11
CA GLY A 135 62.42 59.48 -2.40
C GLY A 135 63.01 58.41 -3.34
N GLN A 136 63.59 57.37 -2.76
CA GLN A 136 64.17 56.26 -3.53
C GLN A 136 63.28 55.01 -3.44
N HIS A 137 63.31 54.19 -4.47
CA HIS A 137 62.52 52.95 -4.52
C HIS A 137 63.38 51.77 -4.92
N TYR A 138 63.23 50.68 -4.18
CA TYR A 138 63.93 49.43 -4.43
C TYR A 138 62.95 48.26 -4.46
N ALA A 139 63.34 47.20 -5.16
CA ALA A 139 62.63 45.93 -5.17
C ALA A 139 63.63 44.79 -4.99
N ALA A 140 63.27 43.76 -4.23
CA ALA A 140 64.02 42.52 -4.18
C ALA A 140 63.09 41.32 -3.98
N THR A 141 63.69 40.14 -3.88
CA THR A 141 62.99 38.87 -3.63
C THR A 141 63.57 38.19 -2.40
N LEU A 142 62.70 37.82 -1.47
CA LEU A 142 63.02 36.89 -0.40
C LEU A 142 62.61 35.49 -0.85
N ASN A 143 63.59 34.59 -1.03
CA ASN A 143 63.35 33.18 -1.30
C ASN A 143 63.35 32.41 0.01
N ILE A 144 62.30 31.65 0.27
CA ILE A 144 62.19 30.72 1.40
C ILE A 144 62.21 29.31 0.85
N LYS A 145 63.25 28.54 1.18
CA LYS A 145 63.31 27.11 0.88
C LYS A 145 62.79 26.32 2.08
N LEU A 146 61.81 25.47 1.82
CA LEU A 146 61.19 24.55 2.77
C LEU A 146 61.59 23.14 2.39
N THR A 147 62.05 22.36 3.36
CA THR A 147 62.25 20.91 3.21
C THR A 147 61.23 20.21 4.09
N LEU A 148 60.22 19.63 3.43
CA LEU A 148 59.06 18.98 4.06
C LEU A 148 59.20 17.47 3.88
N SER A 149 59.55 16.75 4.94
CA SER A 149 59.81 15.29 4.87
C SER A 149 60.76 14.87 3.73
N GLY A 150 61.76 15.69 3.41
CA GLY A 150 62.73 15.45 2.33
C GLY A 150 62.34 16.02 0.96
N VAL A 151 61.14 16.58 0.80
CA VAL A 151 60.71 17.28 -0.41
C VAL A 151 61.08 18.76 -0.31
N GLU A 152 61.98 19.24 -1.17
CA GLU A 152 62.34 20.66 -1.24
C GLU A 152 61.34 21.47 -2.07
N LYS A 153 60.91 22.61 -1.52
CA LYS A 153 60.08 23.62 -2.19
C LYS A 153 60.66 25.00 -1.93
N THR A 154 60.88 25.80 -2.98
CA THR A 154 61.33 27.18 -2.83
C THR A 154 60.19 28.13 -3.18
N LEU A 155 59.84 29.00 -2.25
CA LEU A 155 58.82 30.03 -2.36
C LEU A 155 59.51 31.39 -2.51
N SER A 156 59.00 32.24 -3.40
CA SER A 156 59.56 33.57 -3.65
C SER A 156 58.58 34.64 -3.20
N PHE A 157 59.06 35.54 -2.36
CA PHE A 157 58.34 36.67 -1.81
C PHE A 157 58.97 37.97 -2.31
N PRO A 158 58.54 38.49 -3.47
CA PRO A 158 58.92 39.83 -3.89
C PRO A 158 58.45 40.87 -2.87
N TRP A 159 59.31 41.87 -2.67
CA TRP A 159 58.99 43.04 -1.88
C TRP A 159 59.55 44.29 -2.55
N THR A 160 58.89 45.40 -2.28
CA THR A 160 59.30 46.74 -2.70
C THR A 160 59.43 47.61 -1.47
N ILE A 161 60.37 48.54 -1.48
CA ILE A 161 60.50 49.54 -0.43
C ILE A 161 60.51 50.94 -1.05
N HIS A 162 59.78 51.85 -0.39
CA HIS A 162 59.86 53.28 -0.63
C HIS A 162 60.63 53.91 0.52
N GLU A 163 61.86 54.30 0.24
CA GLU A 163 62.69 55.14 1.11
C GLU A 163 62.24 56.58 0.90
N THR A 164 61.44 57.07 1.84
CA THR A 164 60.78 58.37 1.76
C THR A 164 61.77 59.51 2.01
N PRO A 165 61.50 60.73 1.49
CA PRO A 165 62.31 61.88 1.88
C PRO A 165 62.20 62.16 3.39
N ASN A 166 63.32 62.06 4.11
CA ASN A 166 63.36 62.26 5.58
C ASN A 166 62.87 63.65 6.04
N ASN A 167 62.87 64.64 5.14
CA ASN A 167 62.38 66.00 5.39
C ASN A 167 61.00 66.30 4.75
N GLY A 168 60.33 65.27 4.23
CA GLY A 168 59.01 65.37 3.63
C GLY A 168 57.86 65.25 4.66
N PRO A 169 56.59 65.40 4.22
CA PRO A 169 55.42 65.31 5.09
C PRO A 169 55.16 63.91 5.66
N HIS A 170 55.73 62.86 5.04
CA HIS A 170 55.64 61.47 5.47
C HIS A 170 57.05 60.83 5.44
N PRO A 171 57.87 61.05 6.47
CA PRO A 171 59.28 60.65 6.50
C PRO A 171 59.50 59.19 6.95
N ASN A 172 58.45 58.39 7.00
CA ASN A 172 58.55 56.99 7.41
C ASN A 172 58.54 56.09 6.18
N ASP A 173 59.48 55.16 6.15
CA ASP A 173 59.67 54.29 5.01
C ASP A 173 58.68 53.14 4.96
N ILE A 174 58.33 52.76 3.74
CA ILE A 174 57.21 51.87 3.46
C ILE A 174 57.74 50.63 2.75
N LEU A 175 57.79 49.51 3.47
CA LEU A 175 58.08 48.19 2.91
C LEU A 175 56.77 47.50 2.55
N ASN A 176 56.64 47.01 1.32
CA ASN A 176 55.51 46.21 0.87
C ASN A 176 55.97 44.83 0.39
N PHE A 177 55.34 43.76 0.85
CA PHE A 177 55.44 42.43 0.22
C PHE A 177 54.31 42.27 -0.78
N THR A 178 54.63 41.98 -2.04
CA THR A 178 53.68 42.15 -3.17
C THR A 178 53.09 40.85 -3.71
N SER A 179 53.45 39.69 -3.14
CA SER A 179 52.98 38.37 -3.61
C SER A 179 52.06 37.67 -2.62
N THR A 180 50.96 37.14 -3.13
CA THR A 180 50.29 35.97 -2.58
C THR A 180 50.98 34.71 -3.12
N VAL A 181 51.45 33.84 -2.22
CA VAL A 181 52.07 32.58 -2.62
C VAL A 181 50.98 31.52 -2.71
N ALA A 182 50.86 30.88 -3.89
CA ALA A 182 49.89 29.81 -4.10
C ALA A 182 50.18 28.64 -3.14
N PRO A 183 49.13 27.95 -2.65
CA PRO A 183 49.32 26.76 -1.83
C PRO A 183 50.16 25.70 -2.56
N VAL A 184 51.03 25.01 -1.82
CA VAL A 184 51.96 24.02 -2.37
C VAL A 184 51.59 22.63 -1.90
N SER A 185 51.27 21.74 -2.85
CA SER A 185 51.01 20.34 -2.55
C SER A 185 52.29 19.50 -2.47
N PHE A 186 52.31 18.55 -1.55
CA PHE A 186 53.39 17.58 -1.39
C PHE A 186 52.87 16.29 -0.73
N GLU A 187 53.66 15.23 -0.84
CA GLU A 187 53.37 13.92 -0.23
C GLU A 187 54.37 13.64 0.90
N SER A 188 53.89 13.05 1.99
CA SER A 188 54.72 12.60 3.11
C SER A 188 54.10 11.36 3.74
N GLY A 189 54.85 10.26 3.80
CA GLY A 189 54.36 9.00 4.40
C GLY A 189 53.13 8.42 3.72
N ASN A 190 53.04 8.49 2.39
CA ASN A 190 51.88 8.10 1.56
C ASN A 190 50.61 8.94 1.79
N LEU A 191 50.75 10.12 2.41
CA LEU A 191 49.65 11.05 2.66
C LEU A 191 49.89 12.35 1.89
N ASN A 192 48.81 12.89 1.33
CA ASN A 192 48.83 14.14 0.59
C ASN A 192 48.58 15.33 1.53
N TYR A 193 49.36 16.40 1.34
CA TYR A 193 49.26 17.62 2.12
C TYR A 193 49.31 18.86 1.24
N THR A 194 48.80 19.98 1.75
CA THR A 194 48.89 21.30 1.16
C THR A 194 49.48 22.26 2.18
N LEU A 195 50.62 22.87 1.87
CA LEU A 195 51.16 24.01 2.60
C LEU A 195 50.48 25.29 2.12
N THR A 196 49.87 26.04 3.02
CA THR A 196 49.27 27.35 2.76
C THR A 196 50.11 28.43 3.41
N ILE A 197 50.44 29.49 2.67
CA ILE A 197 51.08 30.68 3.22
C ILE A 197 50.00 31.71 3.53
N HIS A 198 49.92 32.12 4.80
CA HIS A 198 48.95 33.11 5.26
C HIS A 198 49.43 34.53 5.01
N GLY A 199 50.73 34.77 5.14
CA GLY A 199 51.35 36.08 4.92
C GLY A 199 52.09 36.57 6.16
N PHE A 200 52.32 37.89 6.24
CA PHE A 200 53.11 38.48 7.30
C PHE A 200 52.23 39.16 8.35
N THR A 201 52.55 39.02 9.63
CA THR A 201 52.00 39.88 10.69
C THR A 201 53.06 40.87 11.15
N GLN A 202 52.66 42.06 11.62
CA GLN A 202 53.60 42.95 12.32
C GLN A 202 53.92 42.39 13.71
N ASN A 203 55.17 42.56 14.15
CA ASN A 203 55.64 42.04 15.42
C ASN A 203 56.48 43.09 16.18
N THR A 204 56.57 42.95 17.50
CA THR A 204 57.23 43.93 18.38
C THR A 204 58.74 43.74 18.49
N GLY A 205 59.30 42.62 18.01
CA GLY A 205 60.73 42.34 18.10
C GLY A 205 61.22 41.17 17.25
N ALA A 206 62.45 40.74 17.52
CA ALA A 206 63.20 39.74 16.74
C ALA A 206 62.80 38.28 17.04
N SER A 207 61.53 38.01 17.38
CA SER A 207 61.04 36.68 17.74
C SER A 207 59.57 36.51 17.41
N CYS A 208 59.21 35.46 16.68
CA CYS A 208 57.80 35.15 16.42
C CYS A 208 57.15 34.44 17.60
N PRO A 209 55.87 34.73 17.89
CA PRO A 209 55.06 33.89 18.77
C PRO A 209 55.07 32.42 18.32
N ALA A 210 54.82 31.52 19.27
CA ALA A 210 54.76 30.09 18.98
C ALA A 210 53.59 29.76 18.04
N GLU A 211 52.45 30.43 18.22
CA GLU A 211 51.20 30.25 17.48
C GLU A 211 50.63 31.63 17.06
N LEU A 212 49.87 31.66 15.96
CA LEU A 212 49.18 32.86 15.51
C LEU A 212 47.89 33.02 16.31
N THR A 213 47.79 34.07 17.13
CA THR A 213 46.56 34.34 17.88
C THR A 213 45.48 34.87 16.94
N GLY A 214 44.30 34.24 17.00
CA GLY A 214 43.14 34.62 16.19
C GLY A 214 42.83 36.12 16.32
N GLY A 215 42.75 36.80 15.17
CA GLY A 215 42.49 38.25 15.09
C GLY A 215 43.73 39.13 14.88
N THR A 216 44.94 38.57 14.86
CA THR A 216 46.14 39.32 14.46
C THR A 216 46.07 39.64 12.97
N PRO A 217 46.05 40.92 12.56
CA PRO A 217 45.92 41.27 11.14
C PRO A 217 47.19 40.89 10.37
N LEU A 218 46.99 40.26 9.22
CA LEU A 218 48.02 40.12 8.19
C LEU A 218 48.25 41.50 7.57
N SER A 219 49.50 41.83 7.29
CA SER A 219 49.90 43.07 6.64
C SER A 219 50.80 42.78 5.46
N GLU A 220 50.47 43.41 4.33
CA GLU A 220 51.36 43.47 3.18
C GLU A 220 52.28 44.69 3.26
N GLN A 221 51.95 45.68 4.11
CA GLN A 221 52.66 46.95 4.25
C GLN A 221 53.22 47.15 5.67
N PHE A 222 54.47 47.61 5.75
CA PHE A 222 55.18 47.85 6.99
C PHE A 222 55.83 49.22 6.98
N ILE A 223 55.34 50.12 7.82
CA ILE A 223 55.84 51.48 7.96
C ILE A 223 56.91 51.49 9.06
N THR A 224 58.07 52.06 8.76
CA THR A 224 59.21 52.06 9.68
C THR A 224 59.73 53.48 9.86
N VAL A 225 59.72 53.94 11.11
CA VAL A 225 60.25 55.27 11.46
C VAL A 225 61.75 55.30 11.19
N GLU A 226 62.22 56.46 10.74
CA GLU A 226 63.64 56.73 10.48
C GLU A 226 64.55 56.36 11.66
N GLY A 227 65.63 55.60 11.38
CA GLY A 227 66.56 55.09 12.39
C GLY A 227 66.01 53.94 13.27
N GLN A 228 64.74 53.57 13.10
CA GLN A 228 64.08 52.50 13.84
C GLN A 228 64.04 51.19 13.05
N LYS A 229 63.43 50.17 13.66
CA LYS A 229 63.30 48.83 13.11
C LYS A 229 61.86 48.38 13.22
N THR A 230 61.34 47.79 12.15
CA THR A 230 60.04 47.12 12.16
C THR A 230 60.26 45.64 11.92
N TYR A 231 59.53 44.81 12.66
CA TYR A 231 59.60 43.36 12.55
C TYR A 231 58.26 42.80 12.11
N GLY A 232 58.30 41.62 11.50
CA GLY A 232 57.10 40.86 11.25
C GLY A 232 57.36 39.38 11.01
N CYS A 233 56.33 38.56 11.15
CA CYS A 233 56.41 37.11 11.12
C CYS A 233 55.70 36.55 9.91
N LEU A 234 56.36 35.64 9.18
CA LEU A 234 55.75 34.93 8.06
C LEU A 234 55.05 33.67 8.57
N TRP A 235 53.74 33.54 8.34
CA TRP A 235 52.91 32.46 8.82
C TRP A 235 52.48 31.49 7.72
N ALA A 236 52.39 30.21 8.07
CA ALA A 236 51.94 29.14 7.21
C ALA A 236 51.14 28.09 7.99
N SER A 237 50.35 27.26 7.30
CA SER A 237 49.78 26.02 7.85
C SER A 237 49.94 24.86 6.86
N ILE A 238 49.84 23.63 7.37
CA ILE A 238 49.83 22.44 6.54
C ILE A 238 48.52 21.69 6.77
N GLU A 239 47.76 21.48 5.70
CA GLU A 239 46.50 20.76 5.73
C GLU A 239 46.62 19.42 5.02
N GLN A 240 45.97 18.38 5.55
CA GLN A 240 45.90 17.10 4.86
C GLN A 240 44.87 17.17 3.74
N VAL A 241 45.13 16.48 2.63
CA VAL A 241 44.18 16.24 1.55
C VAL A 241 43.75 14.78 1.60
N ARG A 242 42.49 14.55 1.95
CA ARG A 242 41.92 13.20 2.04
C ARG A 242 41.13 12.88 0.77
N LYS A 243 41.38 11.72 0.17
CA LYS A 243 40.56 11.22 -0.94
C LYS A 243 39.11 11.04 -0.49
N VAL A 244 38.16 11.53 -1.29
CA VAL A 244 36.73 11.35 -1.04
C VAL A 244 36.11 10.58 -2.21
N THR A 245 35.40 9.50 -1.90
CA THR A 245 34.60 8.74 -2.86
C THR A 245 33.12 8.94 -2.56
N ILE A 246 32.38 9.46 -3.53
CA ILE A 246 30.92 9.53 -3.48
C ILE A 246 30.35 8.35 -4.26
N GLU A 247 29.56 7.52 -3.57
CA GLU A 247 28.93 6.33 -4.11
C GLU A 247 27.41 6.51 -4.10
N LYS A 248 26.77 6.30 -5.25
CA LYS A 248 25.32 6.28 -5.38
C LYS A 248 24.82 4.84 -5.49
N LYS A 249 23.91 4.46 -4.61
CA LYS A 249 23.14 3.21 -4.64
C LYS A 249 21.66 3.49 -4.85
N ILE A 250 20.99 2.55 -5.50
CA ILE A 250 19.54 2.53 -5.65
C ILE A 250 19.00 1.19 -5.19
N GLU A 251 17.82 1.22 -4.58
CA GLU A 251 17.13 0.02 -4.10
C GLU A 251 15.65 0.08 -4.45
N LYS A 252 15.04 -1.09 -4.65
CA LYS A 252 13.60 -1.23 -4.80
C LYS A 252 12.91 -1.16 -3.45
N ALA A 253 11.72 -0.55 -3.41
CA ALA A 253 10.82 -0.73 -2.28
C ALA A 253 10.53 -2.23 -2.05
N PRO A 254 10.32 -2.65 -0.79
CA PRO A 254 9.93 -4.02 -0.48
C PRO A 254 8.69 -4.44 -1.29
N ASP A 255 8.70 -5.68 -1.78
CA ASP A 255 7.63 -6.28 -2.60
C ASP A 255 7.29 -5.52 -3.89
N MET A 256 8.13 -4.57 -4.33
CA MET A 256 7.93 -3.87 -5.59
C MET A 256 7.96 -4.86 -6.76
N VAL A 257 7.03 -4.67 -7.71
CA VAL A 257 7.03 -5.37 -9.01
C VAL A 257 7.45 -4.43 -10.13
N GLY A 258 7.95 -4.99 -11.22
CA GLY A 258 8.46 -4.24 -12.37
C GLY A 258 9.93 -3.79 -12.25
N GLU A 259 10.36 -3.02 -13.24
CA GLU A 259 11.74 -2.55 -13.37
C GLU A 259 11.93 -1.13 -12.80
N MET A 260 13.13 -0.84 -12.31
CA MET A 260 13.50 0.53 -11.93
C MET A 260 13.88 1.34 -13.18
N PRO A 261 13.49 2.63 -13.25
CA PRO A 261 13.92 3.48 -14.34
C PRO A 261 15.41 3.78 -14.25
N THR A 262 16.07 3.79 -15.41
CA THR A 262 17.43 4.30 -15.51
C THR A 262 17.42 5.79 -15.18
N THR A 263 18.05 6.17 -14.06
CA THR A 263 17.98 7.53 -13.49
C THR A 263 19.38 8.06 -13.24
N GLU A 264 19.58 9.35 -13.54
CA GLU A 264 20.78 10.11 -13.21
C GLU A 264 20.48 10.98 -11.99
N PHE A 265 21.36 10.93 -10.99
CA PHE A 265 21.22 11.67 -9.74
C PHE A 265 22.28 12.76 -9.68
N GLY A 266 21.85 14.01 -9.57
CA GLY A 266 22.72 15.17 -9.46
C GLY A 266 23.22 15.38 -8.03
N PHE A 267 24.39 15.96 -7.91
CA PHE A 267 25.00 16.37 -6.66
C PHE A 267 25.56 17.78 -6.80
N THR A 268 25.37 18.57 -5.76
CA THR A 268 25.89 19.94 -5.66
C THR A 268 26.84 20.06 -4.48
N THR A 269 28.06 20.50 -4.77
CA THR A 269 29.08 20.86 -3.78
C THR A 269 28.95 22.34 -3.44
N THR A 270 29.11 22.71 -2.18
CA THR A 270 29.11 24.12 -1.73
C THR A 270 30.28 24.43 -0.79
N GLY A 271 30.56 25.71 -0.60
CA GLY A 271 31.63 26.19 0.28
C GLY A 271 32.95 26.49 -0.44
N GLU A 272 34.04 26.58 0.32
CA GLU A 272 35.39 26.96 -0.16
C GLU A 272 36.03 25.93 -1.11
N LEU A 273 35.41 24.75 -1.20
CA LEU A 273 35.84 23.61 -1.98
C LEU A 273 34.87 23.29 -3.14
N ILE A 274 34.01 24.24 -3.51
CA ILE A 274 33.00 24.06 -4.57
C ILE A 274 33.58 23.55 -5.89
N ASN A 275 34.71 24.07 -6.33
CA ASN A 275 35.29 23.71 -7.64
C ASN A 275 36.03 22.37 -7.66
N LEU A 276 35.98 21.60 -6.56
CA LEU A 276 36.59 20.27 -6.53
C LEU A 276 35.86 19.28 -7.43
N TRP A 277 34.54 19.44 -7.60
CA TRP A 277 33.69 18.45 -8.27
C TRP A 277 32.98 19.09 -9.45
N GLY A 278 33.60 19.01 -10.63
CA GLY A 278 33.01 19.54 -11.88
C GLY A 278 32.87 21.06 -11.91
N ALA A 279 32.29 21.56 -13.01
CA ALA A 279 32.08 23.00 -13.21
C ALA A 279 31.01 23.53 -12.25
N GLY A 280 31.37 24.52 -11.44
CA GLY A 280 30.46 25.11 -10.45
C GLY A 280 30.05 24.15 -9.32
N GLY A 281 30.83 23.10 -9.06
CA GLY A 281 30.58 22.14 -8.00
C GLY A 281 29.51 21.10 -8.26
N LYS A 282 29.13 20.90 -9.52
CA LYS A 282 28.09 19.94 -9.90
C LYS A 282 28.68 18.72 -10.59
N PHE A 283 28.14 17.56 -10.22
CA PHE A 283 28.39 16.28 -10.87
C PHE A 283 27.16 15.38 -10.75
N SER A 284 27.15 14.26 -11.46
CA SER A 284 26.02 13.33 -11.46
C SER A 284 26.47 11.88 -11.51
N LEU A 285 25.65 10.98 -10.96
CA LEU A 285 25.90 9.55 -10.94
C LEU A 285 24.70 8.78 -11.49
N LYS A 286 24.98 7.74 -12.26
CA LYS A 286 23.98 6.89 -12.92
C LYS A 286 24.09 5.43 -12.44
N PRO A 287 23.59 5.11 -11.25
CA PRO A 287 23.68 3.78 -10.66
C PRO A 287 22.78 2.76 -11.38
N LYS A 288 23.09 1.48 -11.22
CA LYS A 288 22.24 0.35 -11.63
C LYS A 288 21.87 -0.47 -10.40
N GLU A 289 20.77 -1.24 -10.48
CA GLU A 289 20.26 -2.05 -9.35
C GLU A 289 21.33 -2.95 -8.71
N ALA A 290 22.14 -3.61 -9.53
CA ALA A 290 23.20 -4.52 -9.07
C ALA A 290 24.56 -3.85 -8.89
N ALA A 291 24.72 -2.58 -9.28
CA ALA A 291 26.03 -1.93 -9.35
C ALA A 291 25.93 -0.45 -8.96
N PRO A 292 26.56 -0.03 -7.83
CA PRO A 292 26.65 1.38 -7.49
C PRO A 292 27.43 2.15 -8.56
N ALA A 293 27.13 3.43 -8.71
CA ALA A 293 27.96 4.37 -9.46
C ALA A 293 28.82 5.17 -8.48
N THR A 294 30.09 5.42 -8.82
CA THR A 294 31.03 6.11 -7.94
C THR A 294 31.74 7.23 -8.67
N GLU A 295 31.92 8.36 -8.00
CA GLU A 295 32.84 9.42 -8.39
C GLU A 295 33.92 9.54 -7.31
N VAL A 296 35.19 9.59 -7.73
CA VAL A 296 36.34 9.65 -6.84
C VAL A 296 37.08 10.96 -7.07
N ASN A 297 37.40 11.67 -5.99
CA ASN A 297 38.22 12.86 -6.04
C ASN A 297 39.49 12.69 -5.21
N GLU A 298 40.62 12.54 -5.90
CA GLU A 298 41.96 12.40 -5.30
C GLU A 298 42.48 13.71 -4.69
N ASN A 299 42.03 14.86 -5.22
CA ASN A 299 42.29 16.18 -4.63
C ASN A 299 41.33 16.48 -3.45
N GLY A 300 40.51 15.51 -3.06
CA GLY A 300 39.27 15.60 -2.30
C GLY A 300 39.23 16.60 -1.15
N TYR A 301 39.11 16.12 0.07
CA TYR A 301 38.85 16.96 1.23
C TYR A 301 40.14 17.54 1.80
N ASN A 302 40.41 18.82 1.54
CA ASN A 302 41.44 19.59 2.26
C ASN A 302 40.93 19.91 3.67
N THR A 303 41.62 19.40 4.69
CA THR A 303 41.17 19.45 6.09
C THR A 303 41.09 20.86 6.67
N GLY A 304 41.75 21.86 6.08
CA GLY A 304 41.66 23.25 6.53
C GLY A 304 40.37 23.94 6.08
N LYS A 305 39.57 23.29 5.23
CA LYS A 305 38.33 23.82 4.67
C LYS A 305 37.16 22.91 5.02
N GLU A 306 35.94 23.45 4.84
CA GLU A 306 34.72 22.66 4.93
C GLU A 306 34.35 22.14 3.53
N LEU A 307 33.91 20.89 3.44
CA LEU A 307 33.32 20.31 2.23
C LEU A 307 31.87 19.94 2.49
N LYS A 308 30.96 20.51 1.69
CA LYS A 308 29.54 20.17 1.70
C LYS A 308 29.12 19.57 0.38
N ILE A 309 28.51 18.39 0.41
CA ILE A 309 27.99 17.70 -0.78
C ILE A 309 26.53 17.35 -0.52
N THR A 310 25.65 17.90 -1.33
CA THR A 310 24.20 17.71 -1.26
C THR A 310 23.75 16.91 -2.46
N GLU A 311 22.97 15.84 -2.24
CA GLU A 311 22.24 15.22 -3.33
C GLU A 311 21.11 16.16 -3.76
N ASP A 312 21.02 16.43 -5.06
CA ASP A 312 20.00 17.31 -5.62
C ASP A 312 18.60 16.75 -5.38
N THR A 313 17.58 17.60 -5.52
CA THR A 313 16.18 17.20 -5.34
C THR A 313 15.84 15.97 -6.17
N LEU A 314 15.34 14.93 -5.49
CA LEU A 314 14.99 13.67 -6.12
C LEU A 314 13.72 13.80 -6.96
N GLY A 315 13.72 13.12 -8.12
CA GLY A 315 12.55 13.03 -8.99
C GLY A 315 11.41 12.21 -8.38
N ALA A 316 10.27 12.19 -9.08
CA ALA A 316 9.08 11.44 -8.63
C ALA A 316 9.41 9.98 -8.31
N ASN A 317 8.78 9.46 -7.24
CA ASN A 317 8.91 8.08 -6.73
C ASN A 317 10.27 7.74 -6.12
N TRP A 318 11.22 8.67 -6.07
CA TRP A 318 12.51 8.48 -5.41
C TRP A 318 12.54 9.17 -4.05
N SER A 319 13.12 8.50 -3.06
CA SER A 319 13.40 9.09 -1.75
C SER A 319 14.80 8.71 -1.29
N LEU A 320 15.42 9.57 -0.48
CA LEU A 320 16.69 9.24 0.16
C LEU A 320 16.42 8.24 1.28
N LYS A 321 16.91 7.00 1.13
CA LYS A 321 16.80 5.96 2.14
C LYS A 321 17.83 6.15 3.25
N SER A 322 19.08 6.38 2.85
CA SER A 322 20.18 6.55 3.79
C SER A 322 21.35 7.26 3.15
N LEU A 323 22.06 8.03 3.95
CA LEU A 323 23.38 8.57 3.66
C LEU A 323 24.32 8.11 4.77
N SER A 324 25.42 7.46 4.41
CA SER A 324 26.47 7.03 5.33
C SER A 324 27.83 7.46 4.83
N CYS A 325 28.61 8.12 5.68
CA CYS A 325 29.99 8.52 5.38
C CYS A 325 30.92 7.96 6.44
N LYS A 326 31.95 7.24 6.00
CA LYS A 326 32.92 6.59 6.88
C LYS A 326 34.33 6.75 6.34
N ASP A 327 35.29 6.71 7.25
CA ASP A 327 36.70 6.61 6.94
C ASP A 327 37.06 5.17 6.47
N ALA A 328 38.35 4.91 6.24
CA ALA A 328 38.86 3.63 5.75
C ALA A 328 38.13 3.10 4.51
N ASP A 329 37.87 4.00 3.55
CA ASP A 329 37.13 3.74 2.33
C ASP A 329 35.76 3.09 2.55
N GLY A 330 35.09 3.43 3.67
CA GLY A 330 33.75 2.94 4.00
C GLY A 330 33.71 1.89 5.11
N GLN A 331 34.86 1.39 5.54
CA GLN A 331 34.96 0.26 6.47
C GLN A 331 35.18 0.66 7.93
N GLY A 332 35.51 1.92 8.21
CA GLY A 332 35.80 2.35 9.56
C GLY A 332 34.68 3.17 10.21
N ALA A 333 35.07 4.17 10.99
CA ALA A 333 34.17 4.97 11.81
C ALA A 333 33.39 5.99 10.97
N PRO A 334 32.15 6.33 11.37
CA PRO A 334 31.41 7.45 10.79
C PRO A 334 32.18 8.76 10.88
N ILE A 335 32.12 9.57 9.82
CA ILE A 335 32.82 10.85 9.73
C ILE A 335 31.92 11.93 9.12
N GLY A 336 32.07 13.16 9.60
CA GLY A 336 31.24 14.30 9.20
C GLY A 336 29.86 14.31 9.84
N SER A 337 29.06 15.30 9.47
CA SER A 337 27.66 15.41 9.85
C SER A 337 26.76 15.29 8.63
N ILE A 338 25.57 14.72 8.84
CA ILE A 338 24.60 14.45 7.77
C ILE A 338 23.26 15.08 8.15
N SER A 339 22.70 15.88 7.24
CA SER A 339 21.38 16.50 7.42
C SER A 339 20.69 16.67 6.07
N GLY A 340 19.46 16.18 5.93
CA GLY A 340 18.61 16.41 4.75
C GLY A 340 19.26 16.08 3.40
N GLY A 341 20.01 14.97 3.30
CA GLY A 341 20.74 14.59 2.08
C GLY A 341 22.03 15.37 1.84
N THR A 342 22.47 16.18 2.81
CA THR A 342 23.74 16.90 2.76
C THR A 342 24.75 16.25 3.69
N LEU A 343 25.91 15.89 3.15
CA LEU A 343 27.13 15.59 3.88
C LEU A 343 27.87 16.89 4.16
N THR A 344 28.33 17.07 5.41
CA THR A 344 29.29 18.11 5.79
C THR A 344 30.53 17.48 6.43
N LEU A 345 31.68 17.63 5.78
CA LEU A 345 32.99 17.38 6.38
C LEU A 345 33.53 18.72 6.91
N ALA A 346 33.51 18.88 8.23
CA ALA A 346 33.97 20.09 8.92
C ALA A 346 35.50 20.19 8.94
N LYS A 347 36.03 21.41 9.06
CA LYS A 347 37.47 21.70 9.21
C LYS A 347 38.11 20.86 10.34
N GLY A 348 39.35 20.44 10.13
CA GLY A 348 40.18 19.76 11.15
C GLY A 348 40.07 18.24 11.19
N LEU A 349 39.41 17.58 10.22
CA LEU A 349 39.24 16.12 10.19
C LEU A 349 40.44 15.39 9.55
N SER A 350 41.65 15.65 10.04
CA SER A 350 42.86 14.92 9.64
C SER A 350 42.90 13.51 10.23
N GLU A 351 43.67 12.62 9.61
CA GLU A 351 43.86 11.24 10.05
C GLU A 351 45.31 10.79 9.79
N GLU A 352 45.92 10.16 10.77
CA GLU A 352 47.32 9.72 10.73
C GLU A 352 47.45 8.30 10.17
N ASP A 353 46.47 7.43 10.45
CA ASP A 353 46.44 6.08 9.92
C ASP A 353 46.09 6.13 8.43
N SER A 354 47.10 5.90 7.58
CA SER A 354 46.93 5.91 6.13
C SER A 354 45.83 4.97 5.63
N ALA A 355 45.53 3.90 6.36
CA ALA A 355 44.43 2.99 6.00
C ALA A 355 43.06 3.64 6.22
N LYS A 356 42.94 4.58 7.15
CA LYS A 356 41.69 5.31 7.46
C LYS A 356 41.54 6.61 6.67
N VAL A 357 42.61 7.12 6.07
CA VAL A 357 42.59 8.40 5.35
C VAL A 357 41.53 8.49 4.25
N PRO A 358 41.32 7.48 3.38
CA PRO A 358 40.26 7.53 2.37
C PRO A 358 38.86 7.59 3.00
N ILE A 359 38.02 8.49 2.50
CA ILE A 359 36.63 8.64 2.93
C ILE A 359 35.71 8.08 1.85
N ARG A 360 34.73 7.26 2.23
CA ARG A 360 33.64 6.83 1.33
C ARG A 360 32.30 7.24 1.90
N CYS A 361 31.51 7.85 1.04
CA CYS A 361 30.16 8.30 1.32
C CYS A 361 29.18 7.65 0.37
N THR A 362 28.26 6.85 0.92
CA THR A 362 27.25 6.12 0.16
C THR A 362 25.88 6.76 0.36
N TYR A 363 25.33 7.29 -0.74
CA TYR A 363 23.97 7.82 -0.85
C TYR A 363 23.07 6.73 -1.45
N THR A 364 22.12 6.22 -0.67
CA THR A 364 21.19 5.16 -1.12
C THR A 364 19.80 5.74 -1.29
N ASN A 365 19.25 5.69 -2.51
CA ASN A 365 17.86 6.06 -2.78
C ASN A 365 16.96 4.84 -2.89
N LEU A 366 15.73 4.98 -2.41
CA LEU A 366 14.67 4.00 -2.57
C LEU A 366 13.74 4.43 -3.70
N TYR A 367 13.42 3.50 -4.61
CA TYR A 367 12.40 3.69 -5.63
C TYR A 367 11.08 3.07 -5.19
N THR A 368 10.03 3.88 -5.11
CA THR A 368 8.67 3.46 -4.72
C THR A 368 7.65 3.98 -5.75
N PRO A 369 7.43 3.27 -6.87
CA PRO A 369 6.46 3.68 -7.88
C PRO A 369 5.03 3.50 -7.38
N PRO A 370 4.07 4.31 -7.87
CA PRO A 370 2.66 4.15 -7.53
C PRO A 370 2.14 2.79 -8.04
N ALA A 371 1.10 2.29 -7.38
CA ALA A 371 0.32 1.19 -7.91
C ALA A 371 -0.82 1.72 -8.78
N THR A 372 -1.51 0.84 -9.51
CA THR A 372 -2.74 1.15 -10.25
C THR A 372 -3.88 0.27 -9.76
N ILE A 373 -5.04 0.85 -9.46
CA ILE A 373 -6.28 0.10 -9.23
C ILE A 373 -7.22 0.33 -10.40
N THR A 374 -7.80 -0.75 -10.94
CA THR A 374 -8.87 -0.75 -11.94
C THR A 374 -10.10 -1.42 -11.36
N LEU A 375 -11.26 -0.77 -11.48
CA LEU A 375 -12.52 -1.26 -10.95
C LEU A 375 -13.42 -1.78 -12.07
N LEU A 376 -13.95 -2.98 -11.92
CA LEU A 376 -14.87 -3.60 -12.88
C LEU A 376 -16.20 -3.97 -12.21
N LYS A 377 -17.28 -3.92 -12.99
CA LYS A 377 -18.61 -4.36 -12.58
C LYS A 377 -19.05 -5.57 -13.40
N GLU A 378 -19.49 -6.61 -12.71
CA GLU A 378 -20.13 -7.80 -13.29
C GLU A 378 -21.55 -7.94 -12.71
N VAL A 379 -22.51 -8.36 -13.54
CA VAL A 379 -23.88 -8.72 -13.12
C VAL A 379 -24.12 -10.17 -13.53
N SER A 380 -24.28 -11.05 -12.54
CA SER A 380 -24.34 -12.50 -12.74
C SER A 380 -25.75 -13.04 -13.04
N SER A 381 -26.78 -12.27 -12.70
CA SER A 381 -28.18 -12.60 -13.03
C SER A 381 -29.02 -11.32 -13.15
N GLY A 382 -30.09 -11.38 -13.95
CA GLY A 382 -30.92 -10.21 -14.30
C GLY A 382 -30.49 -9.55 -15.61
N THR A 383 -31.07 -8.39 -15.92
CA THR A 383 -30.86 -7.64 -17.17
C THR A 383 -30.18 -6.29 -16.97
N ALA A 384 -29.85 -5.92 -15.72
CA ALA A 384 -29.22 -4.64 -15.43
C ALA A 384 -27.84 -4.52 -16.07
N ALA A 385 -27.59 -3.36 -16.67
CA ALA A 385 -26.29 -3.04 -17.25
C ALA A 385 -25.27 -2.72 -16.15
N ALA A 386 -24.03 -3.20 -16.32
CA ALA A 386 -22.91 -2.91 -15.43
C ALA A 386 -22.69 -1.39 -15.20
N SER A 387 -23.07 -0.56 -16.17
CA SER A 387 -23.01 0.90 -16.09
C SER A 387 -23.97 1.54 -15.08
N ASN A 388 -24.89 0.77 -14.48
CA ASN A 388 -25.87 1.27 -13.51
C ASN A 388 -25.30 1.46 -12.09
N TRP A 389 -24.04 1.11 -11.86
CA TRP A 389 -23.35 1.30 -10.59
C TRP A 389 -22.12 2.17 -10.77
N THR A 390 -21.86 3.01 -9.79
CA THR A 390 -20.58 3.68 -9.60
C THR A 390 -19.76 2.88 -8.59
N LEU A 391 -18.54 2.54 -8.97
CA LEU A 391 -17.57 1.84 -8.14
C LEU A 391 -16.60 2.83 -7.51
N SER A 392 -16.09 2.47 -6.34
CA SER A 392 -15.16 3.29 -5.59
C SER A 392 -14.12 2.44 -4.84
N ALA A 393 -12.88 2.90 -4.85
CA ALA A 393 -11.81 2.44 -3.96
C ALA A 393 -11.20 3.66 -3.26
N THR A 394 -11.24 3.73 -1.93
CA THR A 394 -10.86 4.94 -1.18
C THR A 394 -9.81 4.67 -0.10
N HIS A 395 -8.88 5.62 0.06
CA HIS A 395 -7.92 5.67 1.16
C HIS A 395 -7.64 7.14 1.53
N GLY A 396 -8.09 7.58 2.70
CA GLY A 396 -7.99 8.99 3.10
C GLY A 396 -8.65 9.92 2.07
N THR A 397 -7.87 10.81 1.46
CA THR A 397 -8.33 11.71 0.39
C THR A 397 -8.16 11.14 -1.03
N GLU A 398 -7.41 10.05 -1.18
CA GLU A 398 -7.24 9.39 -2.48
C GLU A 398 -8.44 8.50 -2.78
N SER A 399 -8.87 8.50 -4.05
CA SER A 399 -9.92 7.60 -4.49
C SER A 399 -9.86 7.30 -5.99
N VAL A 400 -10.26 6.08 -6.34
CA VAL A 400 -10.58 5.67 -7.71
C VAL A 400 -12.09 5.54 -7.78
N ASN A 401 -12.77 6.42 -8.54
CA ASN A 401 -14.22 6.43 -8.63
C ASN A 401 -14.66 6.46 -10.09
N GLY A 402 -15.71 5.73 -10.42
CA GLY A 402 -16.34 5.82 -11.73
C GLY A 402 -17.11 4.58 -12.13
N ASP A 403 -17.42 4.49 -13.41
CA ASP A 403 -18.08 3.34 -14.01
C ASP A 403 -17.11 2.15 -14.14
N SER A 404 -17.63 0.99 -14.54
CA SER A 404 -16.80 -0.18 -14.87
C SER A 404 -15.68 0.19 -15.85
N GLY A 405 -14.44 -0.12 -15.49
CA GLY A 405 -13.22 0.26 -16.21
C GLY A 405 -12.48 1.45 -15.60
N ALA A 406 -13.04 2.14 -14.60
CA ALA A 406 -12.38 3.25 -13.91
C ALA A 406 -11.01 2.79 -13.35
N SER A 407 -9.96 3.55 -13.67
CA SER A 407 -8.58 3.21 -13.31
C SER A 407 -7.80 4.45 -12.91
N ALA A 408 -7.02 4.38 -11.85
CA ALA A 408 -6.12 5.45 -11.45
C ALA A 408 -4.88 4.92 -10.73
N LYS A 409 -3.82 5.74 -10.74
CA LYS A 409 -2.63 5.54 -9.92
C LYS A 409 -2.95 5.88 -8.46
N VAL A 410 -2.45 5.06 -7.55
CA VAL A 410 -2.72 5.16 -6.11
C VAL A 410 -1.42 5.00 -5.32
N THR A 411 -1.40 5.57 -4.12
CA THR A 411 -0.28 5.38 -3.20
C THR A 411 -0.17 3.91 -2.78
N PRO A 412 0.98 3.25 -3.00
CA PRO A 412 1.15 1.83 -2.71
C PRO A 412 1.30 1.58 -1.20
N ASN A 413 1.13 0.33 -0.79
CA ASN A 413 1.17 -0.12 0.60
C ASN A 413 0.13 0.55 1.52
N GLN A 414 -0.93 1.11 0.93
CA GLN A 414 -2.09 1.64 1.66
C GLN A 414 -3.30 0.72 1.46
N GLU A 415 -4.16 0.65 2.47
CA GLU A 415 -5.42 -0.10 2.39
C GLU A 415 -6.52 0.74 1.75
N TYR A 416 -7.07 0.27 0.63
CA TYR A 416 -8.20 0.89 -0.07
C TYR A 416 -9.49 0.14 0.24
N THR A 417 -10.50 0.86 0.71
CA THR A 417 -11.85 0.32 0.93
C THR A 417 -12.65 0.34 -0.36
N LEU A 418 -13.19 -0.81 -0.76
CA LEU A 418 -13.98 -1.00 -1.97
C LEU A 418 -15.47 -0.82 -1.64
N SER A 419 -16.15 -0.05 -2.49
CA SER A 419 -17.60 0.12 -2.38
C SER A 419 -18.24 0.27 -3.75
N GLU A 420 -19.54 -0.02 -3.80
CA GLU A 420 -20.37 0.23 -4.96
C GLU A 420 -21.63 0.98 -4.54
N LYS A 421 -22.10 1.86 -5.42
CA LYS A 421 -23.33 2.61 -5.22
C LYS A 421 -24.15 2.59 -6.51
N PRO A 422 -25.42 2.15 -6.48
CA PRO A 422 -26.33 2.31 -7.61
C PRO A 422 -26.48 3.79 -8.00
N LYS A 423 -26.56 4.07 -9.30
CA LYS A 423 -26.85 5.41 -9.81
C LYS A 423 -28.30 5.81 -9.48
N ALA A 424 -28.55 7.11 -9.35
CA ALA A 424 -29.84 7.63 -8.88
C ALA A 424 -31.01 7.35 -9.85
N ASP A 425 -30.72 7.20 -11.14
CA ASP A 425 -31.67 6.87 -12.21
C ASP A 425 -31.92 5.36 -12.34
N PHE A 426 -31.19 4.51 -11.60
CA PHE A 426 -31.40 3.07 -11.62
C PHE A 426 -32.53 2.65 -10.67
N ASN A 427 -33.77 2.78 -11.14
CA ASN A 427 -34.98 2.50 -10.36
C ASN A 427 -35.08 1.07 -9.80
N GLU A 428 -34.44 0.09 -10.47
CA GLU A 428 -34.46 -1.32 -10.06
C GLU A 428 -33.32 -1.70 -9.12
N ALA A 429 -32.52 -0.73 -8.64
CA ALA A 429 -31.36 -0.97 -7.78
C ALA A 429 -31.67 -1.85 -6.56
N GLY A 430 -32.83 -1.65 -5.93
CA GLY A 430 -33.27 -2.43 -4.77
C GLY A 430 -33.46 -3.93 -5.04
N GLN A 431 -33.55 -4.34 -6.31
CA GLN A 431 -33.70 -5.74 -6.73
C GLN A 431 -32.38 -6.50 -6.77
N TYR A 432 -31.24 -5.81 -6.74
CA TYR A 432 -29.91 -6.41 -6.82
C TYR A 432 -29.21 -6.38 -5.46
N GLU A 433 -28.32 -7.34 -5.25
CA GLU A 433 -27.43 -7.38 -4.09
C GLU A 433 -25.99 -7.61 -4.55
N LEU A 434 -25.04 -7.05 -3.77
CA LEU A 434 -23.62 -7.33 -3.93
C LEU A 434 -23.34 -8.76 -3.49
N GLU A 435 -22.95 -9.59 -4.44
CA GLU A 435 -22.60 -11.00 -4.21
C GLU A 435 -21.19 -11.09 -3.62
N ALA A 436 -20.20 -10.48 -4.26
CA ALA A 436 -18.83 -10.48 -3.80
C ALA A 436 -17.98 -9.38 -4.47
N TRP A 437 -16.88 -9.02 -3.81
CA TRP A 437 -15.72 -8.42 -4.47
C TRP A 437 -14.68 -9.50 -4.75
N SER A 438 -13.94 -9.33 -5.84
CA SER A 438 -12.74 -10.12 -6.14
C SER A 438 -11.65 -9.18 -6.63
N CYS A 439 -10.41 -9.36 -6.19
CA CYS A 439 -9.27 -8.58 -6.69
C CYS A 439 -8.12 -9.49 -7.12
N SER A 440 -7.43 -9.10 -8.18
CA SER A 440 -6.23 -9.77 -8.68
C SER A 440 -5.17 -8.76 -9.07
N ALA A 441 -3.90 -9.14 -8.97
CA ALA A 441 -2.76 -8.35 -9.46
C ALA A 441 -2.13 -9.03 -10.67
N ASP A 442 -1.60 -8.23 -11.58
CA ASP A 442 -0.85 -8.73 -12.75
C ASP A 442 0.45 -9.44 -12.35
N GLN A 443 1.13 -8.93 -11.32
CA GLN A 443 2.38 -9.46 -10.81
C GLN A 443 2.47 -9.37 -9.28
N GLY A 444 3.23 -10.29 -8.68
CA GLY A 444 3.49 -10.32 -7.25
C GLY A 444 2.27 -10.76 -6.42
N GLN A 445 2.47 -10.86 -5.11
CA GLN A 445 1.39 -11.22 -4.19
C GLN A 445 0.53 -10.00 -3.88
N LEU A 446 -0.80 -10.16 -3.94
CA LEU A 446 -1.77 -9.14 -3.56
C LEU A 446 -2.33 -9.44 -2.17
N THR A 447 -2.48 -8.41 -1.35
CA THR A 447 -3.27 -8.50 -0.11
C THR A 447 -4.68 -8.00 -0.38
N PHE A 448 -5.66 -8.90 -0.32
CA PHE A 448 -7.08 -8.62 -0.52
C PHE A 448 -7.91 -9.32 0.55
N ASP A 449 -8.74 -8.58 1.26
CA ASP A 449 -9.73 -9.10 2.20
C ASP A 449 -11.13 -8.95 1.59
N ALA A 450 -11.72 -10.07 1.19
CA ALA A 450 -13.05 -10.11 0.58
C ALA A 450 -14.18 -9.72 1.54
N ASN A 451 -14.02 -9.98 2.85
CA ASN A 451 -15.03 -9.71 3.86
C ASN A 451 -15.01 -8.23 4.26
N ALA A 452 -13.81 -7.70 4.53
CA ALA A 452 -13.62 -6.28 4.80
C ALA A 452 -13.79 -5.41 3.54
N LYS A 453 -13.73 -6.03 2.35
CA LYS A 453 -13.75 -5.38 1.04
C LYS A 453 -12.59 -4.40 0.91
N THR A 454 -11.41 -4.81 1.36
CA THR A 454 -10.20 -3.98 1.31
C THR A 454 -9.11 -4.60 0.45
N VAL A 455 -8.33 -3.76 -0.21
CA VAL A 455 -7.20 -4.17 -1.05
C VAL A 455 -5.98 -3.30 -0.78
N THR A 456 -4.82 -3.92 -0.64
CA THR A 456 -3.54 -3.23 -0.40
C THR A 456 -2.57 -3.54 -1.54
N PRO A 457 -2.50 -2.67 -2.57
CA PRO A 457 -1.59 -2.87 -3.69
C PRO A 457 -0.13 -2.56 -3.29
N LYS A 458 0.81 -3.35 -3.80
CA LYS A 458 2.27 -3.15 -3.64
C LYS A 458 2.84 -2.19 -4.69
N PRO A 459 4.03 -1.60 -4.47
CA PRO A 459 4.61 -0.65 -5.41
C PRO A 459 4.73 -1.21 -6.82
N GLY A 460 4.23 -0.48 -7.82
CA GLY A 460 4.26 -0.86 -9.22
C GLY A 460 3.18 -1.87 -9.67
N GLN A 461 2.40 -2.47 -8.76
CA GLN A 461 1.37 -3.44 -9.12
C GLN A 461 0.23 -2.80 -9.91
N LYS A 462 -0.37 -3.59 -10.82
CA LYS A 462 -1.66 -3.27 -11.44
C LYS A 462 -2.71 -4.24 -10.90
N VAL A 463 -3.62 -3.70 -10.11
CA VAL A 463 -4.68 -4.44 -9.45
C VAL A 463 -6.00 -4.21 -10.17
N THR A 464 -6.73 -5.29 -10.42
CA THR A 464 -8.10 -5.25 -10.94
C THR A 464 -9.05 -5.81 -9.88
N CYS A 465 -10.01 -5.00 -9.45
CA CYS A 465 -11.05 -5.37 -8.50
C CYS A 465 -12.42 -5.36 -9.16
N THR A 466 -13.15 -6.46 -9.06
CA THR A 466 -14.47 -6.66 -9.67
C THR A 466 -15.54 -6.79 -8.61
N ALA A 467 -16.56 -5.92 -8.67
CA ALA A 467 -17.79 -6.06 -7.91
C ALA A 467 -18.80 -6.89 -8.70
N LYS A 468 -19.20 -8.03 -8.16
CA LYS A 468 -20.19 -8.91 -8.78
C LYS A 468 -21.53 -8.75 -8.09
N ASN A 469 -22.55 -8.35 -8.84
CA ASN A 469 -23.93 -8.27 -8.36
C ASN A 469 -24.79 -9.37 -8.95
N ARG A 470 -25.82 -9.73 -8.21
CA ARG A 470 -26.86 -10.64 -8.67
C ARG A 470 -28.24 -10.10 -8.34
N LEU A 471 -29.23 -10.55 -9.09
CA LEU A 471 -30.64 -10.32 -8.77
C LEU A 471 -31.01 -11.08 -7.48
N LYS A 472 -31.67 -10.41 -6.54
CA LYS A 472 -32.15 -11.02 -5.29
C LYS A 472 -33.14 -12.14 -5.59
N SER A 473 -32.91 -13.32 -5.00
CA SER A 473 -33.87 -14.42 -5.09
C SER A 473 -35.20 -14.06 -4.44
N ALA A 474 -36.29 -14.59 -4.98
CA ALA A 474 -37.57 -14.64 -4.28
C ALA A 474 -37.68 -15.94 -3.48
N THR A 475 -38.60 -15.99 -2.53
CA THR A 475 -38.94 -17.20 -1.77
C THR A 475 -40.36 -17.62 -2.10
N LEU A 476 -40.59 -18.88 -2.43
CA LEU A 476 -41.91 -19.42 -2.78
C LEU A 476 -42.25 -20.64 -1.93
N THR A 477 -43.47 -20.66 -1.42
CA THR A 477 -44.10 -21.81 -0.76
C THR A 477 -45.38 -22.18 -1.48
N LEU A 478 -45.56 -23.46 -1.84
CA LEU A 478 -46.82 -23.98 -2.38
C LEU A 478 -47.56 -24.77 -1.29
N VAL A 479 -48.83 -24.44 -1.09
CA VAL A 479 -49.70 -25.05 -0.09
C VAL A 479 -50.90 -25.67 -0.79
N LYS A 480 -51.30 -26.85 -0.35
CA LYS A 480 -52.57 -27.46 -0.76
C LYS A 480 -53.62 -27.22 0.32
N LYS A 481 -54.85 -26.90 -0.09
CA LYS A 481 -56.00 -26.85 0.81
C LYS A 481 -57.17 -27.62 0.20
N ILE A 482 -57.85 -28.42 1.01
CA ILE A 482 -59.06 -29.14 0.61
C ILE A 482 -60.26 -28.49 1.28
N ASN A 483 -61.26 -28.12 0.49
CA ASN A 483 -62.49 -27.52 0.96
C ASN A 483 -63.65 -28.47 0.68
N VAL A 484 -64.31 -28.95 1.73
CA VAL A 484 -65.40 -29.92 1.63
C VAL A 484 -66.63 -29.34 2.34
N PRO A 485 -67.84 -29.39 1.75
CA PRO A 485 -69.06 -28.96 2.42
C PRO A 485 -69.26 -29.66 3.77
N ALA A 486 -69.79 -28.92 4.75
CA ALA A 486 -69.92 -29.41 6.13
C ALA A 486 -70.82 -30.66 6.22
N ASP A 487 -71.86 -30.73 5.40
CA ASP A 487 -72.83 -31.82 5.41
C ASP A 487 -72.49 -32.96 4.43
N ALA A 488 -71.36 -32.87 3.71
CA ALA A 488 -70.91 -33.94 2.85
C ALA A 488 -70.68 -35.24 3.64
N PRO A 489 -70.95 -36.43 3.05
CA PRO A 489 -70.76 -37.71 3.73
C PRO A 489 -69.33 -37.93 4.23
N ASN A 490 -69.17 -38.61 5.37
CA ASN A 490 -67.85 -38.85 5.98
C ASN A 490 -66.85 -39.55 5.04
N TRP A 491 -67.33 -40.42 4.14
CA TRP A 491 -66.46 -41.07 3.16
C TRP A 491 -65.91 -40.10 2.10
N ALA A 492 -66.59 -38.97 1.83
CA ALA A 492 -66.16 -37.93 0.90
C ALA A 492 -65.18 -36.91 1.50
N LYS A 493 -65.02 -36.92 2.84
CA LYS A 493 -64.12 -36.05 3.61
C LYS A 493 -62.71 -36.63 3.81
N LYS A 494 -62.34 -37.64 3.02
CA LYS A 494 -61.09 -38.41 3.20
C LYS A 494 -59.89 -37.87 2.42
N ALA A 495 -60.10 -37.01 1.44
CA ALA A 495 -59.01 -36.50 0.63
C ALA A 495 -58.02 -35.67 1.46
N THR A 496 -56.74 -35.82 1.17
CA THR A 496 -55.65 -35.22 1.94
C THR A 496 -54.80 -34.31 1.07
N GLU A 497 -54.16 -33.31 1.66
CA GLU A 497 -53.26 -32.40 0.94
C GLU A 497 -52.12 -33.11 0.18
N LYS A 498 -51.77 -34.33 0.57
CA LYS A 498 -50.74 -35.16 -0.05
C LYS A 498 -51.21 -35.90 -1.32
N ASP A 499 -52.51 -35.89 -1.60
CA ASP A 499 -53.07 -36.50 -2.81
C ASP A 499 -52.78 -35.67 -4.08
N TRP A 500 -52.21 -34.48 -3.94
CA TRP A 500 -51.90 -33.57 -5.05
C TRP A 500 -50.44 -33.16 -5.07
N ASN A 501 -49.81 -33.31 -6.23
CA ASN A 501 -48.50 -32.77 -6.52
C ASN A 501 -48.63 -31.37 -7.09
N LEU A 502 -48.05 -30.39 -6.40
CA LEU A 502 -48.05 -28.97 -6.79
C LEU A 502 -46.83 -28.68 -7.64
N LYS A 503 -46.98 -27.80 -8.62
CA LYS A 503 -45.89 -27.40 -9.52
C LYS A 503 -45.93 -25.90 -9.80
N ALA A 504 -44.76 -25.28 -9.76
CA ALA A 504 -44.55 -23.93 -10.25
C ALA A 504 -43.50 -23.97 -11.36
N ASN A 505 -43.91 -23.66 -12.59
CA ASN A 505 -43.05 -23.62 -13.77
C ASN A 505 -42.67 -22.17 -14.08
N GLY A 506 -41.38 -21.87 -14.10
CA GLY A 506 -40.85 -20.55 -14.40
C GLY A 506 -39.33 -20.60 -14.45
N PRO A 507 -38.63 -19.47 -14.22
CA PRO A 507 -37.16 -19.42 -14.20
C PRO A 507 -36.50 -20.48 -13.28
N THR A 508 -37.12 -20.81 -12.14
CA THR A 508 -36.71 -21.92 -11.27
C THR A 508 -37.88 -22.84 -11.00
N SER A 509 -37.97 -23.96 -11.69
CA SER A 509 -39.12 -24.87 -11.54
C SER A 509 -39.03 -25.66 -10.22
N ILE A 510 -40.14 -25.70 -9.48
CA ILE A 510 -40.29 -26.47 -8.24
C ILE A 510 -41.53 -27.37 -8.31
N GLU A 511 -41.47 -28.54 -7.67
CA GLU A 511 -42.58 -29.48 -7.59
C GLU A 511 -42.53 -30.34 -6.33
N GLY A 512 -43.69 -30.77 -5.83
CA GLY A 512 -43.83 -31.56 -4.62
C GLY A 512 -45.22 -31.44 -3.98
N THR A 513 -45.47 -32.21 -2.93
CA THR A 513 -46.71 -32.12 -2.16
C THR A 513 -46.64 -31.04 -1.08
N SER A 514 -47.80 -30.56 -0.62
CA SER A 514 -47.90 -29.53 0.44
C SER A 514 -47.03 -29.88 1.66
N GLY A 515 -46.17 -28.96 2.09
CA GLY A 515 -45.25 -29.16 3.22
C GLY A 515 -43.97 -29.93 2.90
N ASP A 516 -43.77 -30.39 1.66
CA ASP A 516 -42.49 -30.98 1.27
C ASP A 516 -41.41 -29.90 1.20
N PRO A 517 -40.14 -30.23 1.55
CA PRO A 517 -39.03 -29.30 1.40
C PRO A 517 -38.94 -28.73 -0.01
N GLY A 518 -39.19 -29.55 -1.04
CA GLY A 518 -39.13 -29.15 -2.45
C GLY A 518 -40.12 -28.07 -2.89
N VAL A 519 -41.13 -27.74 -2.07
CA VAL A 519 -42.08 -26.65 -2.34
C VAL A 519 -42.27 -25.71 -1.15
N THR A 520 -41.48 -25.84 -0.09
CA THR A 520 -41.57 -25.01 1.11
C THR A 520 -40.34 -24.12 1.23
N ASN A 521 -40.56 -22.81 1.35
CA ASN A 521 -39.50 -21.79 1.47
C ASN A 521 -38.41 -21.91 0.40
N GLN A 522 -38.79 -22.25 -0.83
CA GLN A 522 -37.84 -22.44 -1.91
C GLN A 522 -37.32 -21.10 -2.43
N LYS A 523 -35.99 -20.98 -2.51
CA LYS A 523 -35.37 -19.84 -3.19
C LYS A 523 -35.50 -20.03 -4.69
N ILE A 524 -36.23 -19.14 -5.34
CA ILE A 524 -36.47 -19.15 -6.77
C ILE A 524 -35.94 -17.87 -7.41
N GLN A 525 -35.58 -17.95 -8.68
CA GLN A 525 -35.32 -16.73 -9.44
C GLN A 525 -36.63 -15.93 -9.60
N PRO A 526 -36.59 -14.60 -9.47
CA PRO A 526 -37.73 -13.73 -9.75
C PRO A 526 -38.21 -13.89 -11.20
N GLY A 527 -39.50 -13.73 -11.42
CA GLY A 527 -40.09 -13.82 -12.75
C GLY A 527 -41.52 -14.36 -12.73
N ASN A 528 -41.99 -14.76 -13.91
CA ASN A 528 -43.35 -15.24 -14.11
C ASN A 528 -43.43 -16.76 -13.93
N TYR A 529 -44.38 -17.21 -13.11
CA TYR A 529 -44.61 -18.63 -12.82
C TYR A 529 -46.02 -19.08 -13.20
N ALA A 530 -46.09 -20.15 -13.98
CA ALA A 530 -47.32 -20.90 -14.22
C ALA A 530 -47.48 -21.96 -13.13
N LEU A 531 -48.55 -21.86 -12.34
CA LEU A 531 -48.88 -22.81 -11.28
C LEU A 531 -49.88 -23.84 -11.78
N SER A 532 -49.70 -25.08 -11.37
CA SER A 532 -50.57 -26.20 -11.70
C SER A 532 -50.51 -27.25 -10.62
N GLU A 533 -51.56 -28.04 -10.46
CA GLU A 533 -51.52 -29.27 -9.68
C GLU A 533 -51.89 -30.49 -10.49
N THR A 534 -51.46 -31.65 -10.00
CA THR A 534 -51.81 -32.95 -10.58
C THR A 534 -52.15 -33.92 -9.46
N ALA A 535 -53.24 -34.68 -9.62
CA ALA A 535 -53.56 -35.75 -8.68
C ALA A 535 -52.46 -36.82 -8.71
N ASN A 536 -52.12 -37.36 -7.54
CA ASN A 536 -51.12 -38.40 -7.40
C ASN A 536 -51.54 -39.64 -8.22
N PRO A 537 -50.60 -40.30 -8.93
CA PRO A 537 -50.90 -41.55 -9.66
C PRO A 537 -51.55 -42.65 -8.81
N ALA A 538 -51.33 -42.65 -7.49
CA ALA A 538 -51.98 -43.57 -6.56
C ALA A 538 -53.49 -43.30 -6.36
N GLY A 539 -54.02 -42.20 -6.89
CA GLY A 539 -55.38 -41.73 -6.72
C GLY A 539 -55.55 -40.78 -5.53
N ILE A 540 -56.77 -40.25 -5.37
CA ILE A 540 -57.15 -39.40 -4.25
C ILE A 540 -57.63 -40.27 -3.10
N THR A 541 -57.20 -39.97 -1.88
CA THR A 541 -57.62 -40.70 -0.68
C THR A 541 -59.14 -40.59 -0.52
N GLY A 542 -59.83 -41.73 -0.46
CA GLY A 542 -61.29 -41.80 -0.49
C GLY A 542 -61.90 -42.16 -1.85
N GLY A 543 -61.09 -42.25 -2.91
CA GLY A 543 -61.47 -42.86 -4.19
C GLY A 543 -62.27 -41.96 -5.13
N LEU A 544 -62.53 -40.71 -4.76
CA LEU A 544 -63.16 -39.73 -5.66
C LEU A 544 -62.23 -39.36 -6.82
N PRO A 545 -62.74 -39.17 -8.05
CA PRO A 545 -61.91 -38.71 -9.16
C PRO A 545 -61.52 -37.23 -8.99
N ALA A 546 -60.40 -36.81 -9.57
CA ALA A 546 -59.95 -35.40 -9.50
C ALA A 546 -60.98 -34.42 -10.08
N THR A 547 -61.78 -34.85 -11.06
CA THR A 547 -62.88 -34.07 -11.66
C THR A 547 -64.01 -33.74 -10.68
N ALA A 548 -64.10 -34.43 -9.54
CA ALA A 548 -65.04 -34.10 -8.47
C ALA A 548 -64.66 -32.82 -7.71
N TYR A 549 -63.47 -32.25 -7.96
CA TYR A 549 -62.97 -31.05 -7.29
C TYR A 549 -62.85 -29.88 -8.27
N ALA A 550 -63.24 -28.68 -7.84
CA ALA A 550 -62.92 -27.43 -8.51
C ALA A 550 -61.60 -26.87 -7.95
N GLU A 551 -60.60 -26.69 -8.82
CA GLU A 551 -59.31 -26.09 -8.50
C GLU A 551 -59.37 -24.56 -8.54
N SER A 552 -58.73 -23.92 -7.57
CA SER A 552 -58.43 -22.49 -7.60
C SER A 552 -57.06 -22.20 -6.98
N TRP A 553 -56.39 -21.15 -7.47
CA TRP A 553 -55.10 -20.69 -6.96
C TRP A 553 -55.19 -19.27 -6.43
N GLU A 554 -54.59 -19.05 -5.27
CA GLU A 554 -54.35 -17.73 -4.70
C GLU A 554 -52.90 -17.63 -4.24
N CYS A 555 -52.21 -16.56 -4.63
CA CYS A 555 -50.88 -16.24 -4.15
C CYS A 555 -50.92 -14.97 -3.33
N LEU A 556 -50.34 -15.02 -2.14
CA LEU A 556 -50.17 -13.89 -1.24
C LEU A 556 -48.68 -13.59 -1.06
N ASP A 557 -48.34 -12.31 -0.96
CA ASP A 557 -47.02 -11.89 -0.50
C ASP A 557 -46.87 -11.99 1.03
N ALA A 558 -45.70 -11.63 1.55
CA ALA A 558 -45.43 -11.65 2.99
C ALA A 558 -46.32 -10.71 3.82
N ALA A 559 -46.89 -9.66 3.21
CA ALA A 559 -47.82 -8.75 3.86
C ALA A 559 -49.28 -9.25 3.79
N GLY A 560 -49.53 -10.36 3.10
CA GLY A 560 -50.86 -10.91 2.87
C GLY A 560 -51.60 -10.25 1.70
N ALA A 561 -50.91 -9.43 0.89
CA ALA A 561 -51.52 -8.83 -0.30
C ALA A 561 -51.57 -9.84 -1.44
N ARG A 562 -52.66 -9.80 -2.23
CA ARG A 562 -52.88 -10.71 -3.35
C ARG A 562 -51.94 -10.36 -4.52
N VAL A 563 -51.31 -11.39 -5.07
CA VAL A 563 -50.55 -11.30 -6.33
C VAL A 563 -51.44 -11.73 -7.48
N ASP A 564 -51.83 -10.78 -8.32
CA ASP A 564 -52.64 -11.06 -9.49
C ASP A 564 -51.82 -11.63 -10.65
N LYS A 565 -52.48 -12.47 -11.46
CA LYS A 565 -51.88 -13.02 -12.69
C LYS A 565 -51.65 -11.89 -13.69
N ASN A 566 -50.55 -11.98 -14.42
CA ASN A 566 -50.29 -11.11 -15.56
C ASN A 566 -51.18 -11.47 -16.77
N SER A 567 -51.05 -10.72 -17.87
CA SER A 567 -51.82 -10.94 -19.11
C SER A 567 -51.62 -12.32 -19.77
N THR A 568 -50.56 -13.05 -19.40
CA THR A 568 -50.28 -14.42 -19.87
C THR A 568 -50.79 -15.50 -18.92
N GLY A 569 -51.45 -15.12 -17.82
CA GLY A 569 -51.98 -16.05 -16.83
C GLY A 569 -50.96 -16.57 -15.80
N ALA A 570 -49.74 -16.03 -15.78
CA ALA A 570 -48.68 -16.39 -14.85
C ALA A 570 -48.59 -15.40 -13.67
N PHE A 571 -48.10 -15.87 -12.53
CA PHE A 571 -47.88 -15.05 -11.34
C PHE A 571 -46.49 -14.38 -11.38
N PRO A 572 -46.40 -13.05 -11.33
CA PRO A 572 -45.13 -12.33 -11.30
C PRO A 572 -44.58 -12.26 -9.87
N PHE A 573 -43.51 -13.00 -9.59
CA PHE A 573 -42.79 -12.93 -8.31
C PHE A 573 -41.59 -11.99 -8.43
N ALA A 574 -41.59 -10.93 -7.63
CA ALA A 574 -40.58 -9.88 -7.66
C ALA A 574 -39.31 -10.27 -6.87
N ALA A 575 -38.20 -9.63 -7.21
CA ALA A 575 -36.91 -9.84 -6.56
C ALA A 575 -36.97 -9.53 -5.06
N GLY A 576 -36.43 -10.45 -4.24
CA GLY A 576 -36.49 -10.37 -2.78
C GLY A 576 -37.88 -10.62 -2.16
N GLY A 577 -38.92 -10.85 -2.97
CA GLY A 577 -40.27 -11.13 -2.49
C GLY A 577 -40.38 -12.50 -1.82
N THR A 578 -41.31 -12.64 -0.88
CA THR A 578 -41.67 -13.93 -0.28
C THR A 578 -43.15 -14.17 -0.54
N TYR A 579 -43.48 -15.33 -1.09
CA TYR A 579 -44.81 -15.64 -1.60
C TYR A 579 -45.28 -17.00 -1.10
N THR A 580 -46.57 -17.09 -0.75
CA THR A 580 -47.25 -18.34 -0.47
C THR A 580 -48.43 -18.49 -1.43
N CYS A 581 -48.42 -19.56 -2.23
CA CYS A 581 -49.47 -19.87 -3.18
C CYS A 581 -50.27 -21.09 -2.71
N THR A 582 -51.57 -20.91 -2.51
CA THR A 582 -52.48 -21.95 -2.05
C THR A 582 -53.33 -22.46 -3.22
N ALA A 583 -53.20 -23.75 -3.52
CA ALA A 583 -54.11 -24.48 -4.39
C ALA A 583 -55.28 -25.03 -3.58
N THR A 584 -56.48 -24.47 -3.76
CA THR A 584 -57.69 -24.95 -3.09
C THR A 584 -58.47 -25.88 -4.00
N ASN A 585 -58.67 -27.13 -3.57
CA ASN A 585 -59.62 -28.04 -4.20
C ASN A 585 -60.92 -28.07 -3.43
N THR A 586 -61.98 -27.55 -4.04
CA THR A 586 -63.32 -27.54 -3.46
C THR A 586 -64.13 -28.71 -4.01
N LEU A 587 -64.58 -29.61 -3.14
CA LEU A 587 -65.44 -30.71 -3.51
C LEU A 587 -66.73 -30.17 -4.12
N GLN A 588 -67.05 -30.62 -5.32
CA GLN A 588 -68.29 -30.27 -6.00
C GLN A 588 -69.39 -31.21 -5.52
N THR A 589 -70.48 -30.64 -5.00
CA THR A 589 -71.63 -31.39 -4.50
C THR A 589 -72.94 -30.94 -5.17
N GLY A 590 -73.97 -31.78 -5.04
CA GLY A 590 -75.36 -31.51 -5.38
C GLY A 590 -76.29 -32.32 -4.46
N GLY A 591 -77.56 -32.45 -4.84
CA GLY A 591 -78.56 -33.16 -4.04
C GLY A 591 -79.39 -34.15 -4.84
N ALA A 592 -80.16 -34.97 -4.13
CA ALA A 592 -81.18 -35.86 -4.68
C ALA A 592 -82.47 -35.73 -3.88
N LYS A 593 -83.60 -35.69 -4.58
CA LYS A 593 -84.94 -35.64 -3.99
C LYS A 593 -85.88 -36.59 -4.74
N TRP A 594 -86.59 -37.42 -4.00
CA TRP A 594 -87.54 -38.37 -4.58
C TRP A 594 -88.75 -38.59 -3.67
N LYS A 595 -89.84 -39.09 -4.26
CA LYS A 595 -91.05 -39.48 -3.54
C LYS A 595 -91.28 -40.99 -3.65
N LYS A 596 -91.89 -41.55 -2.61
CA LYS A 596 -92.30 -42.95 -2.54
C LYS A 596 -93.81 -43.08 -2.55
N THR A 597 -94.34 -43.91 -3.44
CA THR A 597 -95.74 -44.33 -3.41
C THR A 597 -95.89 -45.85 -3.35
N GLY A 598 -97.11 -46.31 -3.06
CA GLY A 598 -97.51 -47.70 -3.25
C GLY A 598 -98.95 -47.74 -3.76
N GLU A 599 -99.13 -48.21 -4.99
CA GLU A 599 -100.40 -48.08 -5.74
C GLU A 599 -100.84 -46.61 -5.90
N GLY A 600 -99.88 -45.71 -6.11
CA GLY A 600 -100.13 -44.29 -6.39
C GLY A 600 -100.44 -43.42 -5.15
N GLN A 601 -100.47 -43.99 -3.95
CA GLN A 601 -100.63 -43.24 -2.69
C GLN A 601 -99.29 -43.10 -1.94
N PRO A 602 -99.06 -42.00 -1.19
CA PRO A 602 -97.85 -41.80 -0.38
C PRO A 602 -97.52 -43.00 0.52
N LEU A 603 -96.28 -43.48 0.47
CA LEU A 603 -95.84 -44.67 1.21
C LEU A 603 -94.66 -44.34 2.14
N THR A 604 -94.90 -44.44 3.45
CA THR A 604 -93.89 -44.19 4.50
C THR A 604 -93.22 -45.49 4.96
N GLY A 605 -92.10 -45.37 5.69
CA GLY A 605 -91.40 -46.51 6.29
C GLY A 605 -90.45 -47.27 5.36
N SER A 606 -90.14 -46.72 4.18
CA SER A 606 -89.03 -47.19 3.35
C SER A 606 -87.71 -46.56 3.81
N GLU A 607 -86.62 -47.31 3.69
CA GLU A 607 -85.27 -46.80 3.85
C GLU A 607 -84.53 -47.04 2.53
N TRP A 608 -83.64 -46.11 2.20
CA TRP A 608 -82.92 -46.07 0.94
C TRP A 608 -81.43 -45.99 1.19
N THR A 609 -80.66 -46.53 0.27
CA THR A 609 -79.20 -46.38 0.23
C THR A 609 -78.79 -45.84 -1.12
N LEU A 610 -78.07 -44.72 -1.12
CA LEU A 610 -77.42 -44.17 -2.31
C LEU A 610 -75.97 -44.63 -2.31
N THR A 611 -75.54 -45.28 -3.38
CA THR A 611 -74.15 -45.74 -3.56
C THR A 611 -73.52 -45.02 -4.74
N LEU A 612 -72.41 -44.31 -4.53
CA LEU A 612 -71.68 -43.66 -5.63
C LEU A 612 -70.98 -44.73 -6.50
N ASN A 613 -71.30 -44.76 -7.78
CA ASN A 613 -70.77 -45.75 -8.71
C ASN A 613 -69.26 -45.55 -8.90
N GLY A 614 -68.51 -46.66 -8.87
CA GLY A 614 -67.06 -46.66 -9.04
C GLY A 614 -66.25 -46.32 -7.78
N VAL A 615 -66.90 -46.00 -6.65
CA VAL A 615 -66.21 -45.72 -5.38
C VAL A 615 -66.61 -46.74 -4.30
N PRO A 616 -65.76 -47.74 -3.98
CA PRO A 616 -66.09 -48.78 -3.01
C PRO A 616 -66.45 -48.22 -1.63
N GLY A 617 -67.61 -48.61 -1.10
CA GLY A 617 -68.07 -48.21 0.23
C GLY A 617 -68.59 -46.76 0.34
N ALA A 618 -68.77 -46.06 -0.77
CA ALA A 618 -69.35 -44.72 -0.81
C ALA A 618 -70.89 -44.77 -0.76
N THR A 619 -71.41 -45.16 0.41
CA THR A 619 -72.85 -45.30 0.65
C THR A 619 -73.39 -44.23 1.58
N VAL A 620 -74.59 -43.73 1.32
CA VAL A 620 -75.36 -42.83 2.20
C VAL A 620 -76.73 -43.43 2.43
N GLY A 621 -77.09 -43.66 3.69
CA GLY A 621 -78.43 -44.06 4.07
C GLY A 621 -79.37 -42.86 4.10
N ALA A 622 -80.58 -43.04 3.59
CA ALA A 622 -81.64 -42.04 3.63
C ALA A 622 -82.91 -42.67 4.21
N SER A 623 -83.41 -42.06 5.28
CA SER A 623 -84.66 -42.44 5.94
C SER A 623 -85.52 -41.19 6.12
N SER A 624 -86.82 -41.31 5.91
CA SER A 624 -87.77 -40.21 6.12
C SER A 624 -88.96 -40.70 6.92
N ALA A 625 -89.47 -39.84 7.81
CA ALA A 625 -90.74 -40.08 8.50
C ALA A 625 -91.95 -39.84 7.58
N THR A 626 -91.74 -39.17 6.44
CA THR A 626 -92.74 -38.94 5.40
C THR A 626 -92.49 -39.89 4.20
N SER A 627 -93.21 -39.67 3.10
CA SER A 627 -92.99 -40.36 1.83
C SER A 627 -92.02 -39.61 0.90
N GLU A 628 -91.37 -38.56 1.38
CA GLU A 628 -90.44 -37.72 0.61
C GLU A 628 -89.06 -37.80 1.23
N PHE A 629 -88.05 -37.92 0.37
CA PHE A 629 -86.66 -38.06 0.77
C PHE A 629 -85.84 -36.97 0.11
N GLU A 630 -84.89 -36.43 0.85
CA GLU A 630 -83.96 -35.43 0.36
C GLU A 630 -82.58 -35.69 0.98
N VAL A 631 -81.56 -35.71 0.13
CA VAL A 631 -80.16 -35.83 0.54
C VAL A 631 -79.39 -34.75 -0.21
N GLN A 632 -78.69 -33.89 0.53
CA GLN A 632 -77.89 -32.79 -0.01
C GLN A 632 -76.41 -33.09 0.18
N ASP A 633 -75.56 -32.25 -0.42
CA ASP A 633 -74.10 -32.33 -0.35
C ASP A 633 -73.48 -33.67 -0.75
N LEU A 634 -74.15 -34.38 -1.67
CA LEU A 634 -73.61 -35.57 -2.31
C LEU A 634 -72.54 -35.14 -3.33
N PRO A 635 -71.34 -35.76 -3.34
CA PRO A 635 -70.36 -35.54 -4.40
C PRO A 635 -70.97 -35.73 -5.78
N VAL A 636 -70.56 -34.90 -6.75
CA VAL A 636 -71.01 -35.07 -8.14
C VAL A 636 -70.62 -36.45 -8.67
N GLY A 637 -71.53 -37.06 -9.43
CA GLY A 637 -71.35 -38.41 -9.95
C GLY A 637 -72.66 -39.17 -10.11
N THR A 638 -72.55 -40.41 -10.53
CA THR A 638 -73.68 -41.29 -10.80
C THR A 638 -73.87 -42.24 -9.62
N TYR A 639 -75.09 -42.34 -9.09
CA TYR A 639 -75.42 -43.13 -7.92
C TYR A 639 -76.43 -44.21 -8.25
N THR A 640 -76.25 -45.38 -7.63
CA THR A 640 -77.30 -46.39 -7.51
C THR A 640 -78.14 -46.10 -6.28
N LEU A 641 -79.43 -45.86 -6.49
CA LEU A 641 -80.47 -45.71 -5.48
C LEU A 641 -81.13 -47.07 -5.23
N HIS A 642 -80.87 -47.66 -4.06
CA HIS A 642 -81.35 -48.98 -3.66
C HIS A 642 -82.37 -48.86 -2.51
N GLU A 643 -83.52 -49.54 -2.62
CA GLU A 643 -84.50 -49.63 -1.52
C GLU A 643 -84.03 -50.65 -0.47
N SER A 644 -83.28 -50.19 0.53
CA SER A 644 -82.66 -51.05 1.55
C SER A 644 -83.66 -51.63 2.55
N LYS A 645 -84.81 -50.96 2.75
CA LYS A 645 -85.91 -51.48 3.57
C LYS A 645 -87.23 -51.26 2.87
N VAL A 646 -87.89 -52.36 2.58
CA VAL A 646 -89.21 -52.38 1.95
C VAL A 646 -90.29 -52.22 3.02
N PRO A 647 -91.28 -51.32 2.82
CA PRO A 647 -92.44 -51.22 3.69
C PRO A 647 -93.22 -52.54 3.80
N ALA A 648 -93.76 -52.82 4.99
CA ALA A 648 -94.52 -54.05 5.23
C ALA A 648 -95.70 -54.18 4.25
N GLY A 649 -95.86 -55.37 3.66
CA GLY A 649 -96.91 -55.63 2.66
C GLY A 649 -96.56 -55.29 1.22
N TYR A 650 -95.35 -54.76 0.94
CA TYR A 650 -94.89 -54.40 -0.41
C TYR A 650 -93.70 -55.24 -0.89
N LEU A 651 -93.52 -55.30 -2.21
CA LEU A 651 -92.33 -55.83 -2.89
C LEU A 651 -91.29 -54.72 -3.06
N ALA A 652 -90.01 -55.07 -3.00
CA ALA A 652 -88.92 -54.14 -3.22
C ALA A 652 -88.96 -53.55 -4.63
N HIS A 653 -88.62 -52.27 -4.77
CA HIS A 653 -88.29 -51.70 -6.06
C HIS A 653 -86.91 -52.19 -6.54
N GLY A 654 -86.69 -52.23 -7.85
CA GLY A 654 -85.35 -52.45 -8.41
C GLY A 654 -84.44 -51.24 -8.22
N ASP A 655 -83.14 -51.44 -8.41
CA ASP A 655 -82.18 -50.34 -8.33
C ASP A 655 -82.42 -49.31 -9.44
N LEU A 656 -82.27 -48.04 -9.08
CA LEU A 656 -82.37 -46.91 -10.00
C LEU A 656 -81.02 -46.20 -10.09
N GLU A 657 -80.71 -45.61 -11.24
CA GLU A 657 -79.51 -44.82 -11.43
C GLU A 657 -79.88 -43.33 -11.47
N ILE A 658 -79.25 -42.51 -10.63
CA ILE A 658 -79.45 -41.06 -10.61
C ILE A 658 -78.10 -40.35 -10.74
N THR A 659 -78.07 -39.22 -11.44
CA THR A 659 -76.84 -38.41 -11.59
C THR A 659 -76.95 -37.12 -10.79
N ILE A 660 -75.94 -36.87 -9.95
CA ILE A 660 -75.79 -35.65 -9.16
C ILE A 660 -74.84 -34.71 -9.91
N THR A 661 -75.32 -33.50 -10.21
CA THR A 661 -74.55 -32.46 -10.89
C THR A 661 -74.27 -31.30 -9.93
N LYS A 662 -73.21 -30.53 -10.23
CA LYS A 662 -72.74 -29.46 -9.35
C LYS A 662 -73.84 -28.43 -9.08
N GLY A 663 -74.18 -28.23 -7.81
CA GLY A 663 -75.09 -27.20 -7.34
C GLY A 663 -76.56 -27.42 -7.69
N ALA A 664 -76.94 -28.60 -8.18
CA ALA A 664 -78.32 -28.93 -8.53
C ALA A 664 -78.84 -30.12 -7.70
N THR A 665 -80.15 -30.13 -7.47
CA THR A 665 -80.86 -31.27 -6.88
C THR A 665 -81.45 -32.11 -8.01
N ASN A 666 -81.10 -33.40 -8.07
CA ASN A 666 -81.75 -34.36 -8.95
C ASN A 666 -83.18 -34.62 -8.44
N GLU A 667 -84.17 -34.37 -9.30
CA GLU A 667 -85.60 -34.51 -8.99
C GLU A 667 -86.31 -35.51 -9.94
N GLU A 668 -85.56 -36.38 -10.61
CA GLU A 668 -86.08 -37.31 -11.63
C GLU A 668 -87.26 -38.14 -11.11
N HIS A 669 -87.14 -38.64 -9.88
CA HIS A 669 -88.15 -39.44 -9.21
C HIS A 669 -88.98 -38.65 -8.18
N TYR A 670 -89.01 -37.32 -8.30
CA TYR A 670 -89.81 -36.47 -7.42
C TYR A 670 -91.21 -36.22 -7.98
N SER A 671 -91.29 -35.87 -9.27
CA SER A 671 -92.56 -35.65 -9.98
C SER A 671 -93.21 -36.94 -10.48
N THR A 672 -92.40 -37.97 -10.72
CA THR A 672 -92.84 -39.35 -10.96
C THR A 672 -92.35 -40.24 -9.81
N PRO A 673 -93.16 -40.40 -8.74
CA PRO A 673 -92.73 -41.13 -7.55
C PRO A 673 -92.38 -42.59 -7.83
N ILE A 674 -91.44 -43.11 -7.06
CA ILE A 674 -91.08 -44.54 -7.09
C ILE A 674 -92.20 -45.34 -6.44
N ASP A 675 -92.92 -46.15 -7.22
CA ASP A 675 -94.09 -46.91 -6.76
C ASP A 675 -93.75 -48.36 -6.42
N ASN A 676 -94.14 -48.83 -5.22
CA ASN A 676 -94.01 -50.25 -4.85
C ASN A 676 -95.31 -50.99 -5.10
N LYS A 677 -95.17 -52.20 -5.65
CA LYS A 677 -96.29 -53.14 -5.81
C LYS A 677 -96.56 -53.88 -4.50
N LYS A 678 -97.83 -54.04 -4.14
CA LYS A 678 -98.22 -54.87 -2.97
C LYS A 678 -97.82 -56.34 -3.19
N ARG A 679 -97.47 -57.02 -2.09
CA ARG A 679 -97.25 -58.47 -2.12
C ARG A 679 -98.55 -59.16 -2.47
N PRO A 680 -98.56 -60.10 -3.44
CA PRO A 680 -99.75 -60.89 -3.73
C PRO A 680 -100.10 -61.73 -2.50
N VAL A 681 -101.34 -61.62 -2.03
CA VAL A 681 -101.84 -62.47 -0.94
C VAL A 681 -101.91 -63.91 -1.46
N PRO A 682 -101.31 -64.91 -0.80
CA PRO A 682 -101.38 -66.30 -1.25
C PRO A 682 -102.85 -66.76 -1.30
N ARG A 683 -103.34 -67.12 -2.49
CA ARG A 683 -104.62 -67.80 -2.63
C ARG A 683 -104.36 -69.30 -2.47
N LEU A 684 -104.66 -69.83 -1.28
CA LEU A 684 -104.76 -71.29 -1.09
C LEU A 684 -105.83 -71.83 -2.05
N PRO A 685 -105.55 -72.87 -2.86
CA PRO A 685 -106.58 -73.47 -3.69
C PRO A 685 -107.64 -74.12 -2.78
N LEU A 686 -108.86 -73.60 -2.85
CA LEU A 686 -110.04 -74.13 -2.18
C LEU A 686 -110.50 -75.41 -2.90
N THR A 687 -110.26 -76.58 -2.31
CA THR A 687 -111.09 -77.76 -2.53
C THR A 687 -111.91 -78.01 -1.27
N GLY A 688 -113.20 -77.70 -1.33
CA GLY A 688 -114.15 -77.91 -0.24
C GLY A 688 -114.52 -79.39 -0.05
N GLY A 689 -114.75 -79.76 1.20
CA GLY A 689 -115.32 -81.04 1.62
C GLY A 689 -115.13 -81.26 3.12
N LEU A 690 -116.20 -81.09 3.91
CA LEU A 690 -116.28 -81.27 5.36
C LEU A 690 -116.00 -82.73 5.80
N GLY A 691 -115.36 -82.92 6.96
CA GLY A 691 -115.41 -84.19 7.71
C GLY A 691 -114.22 -84.50 8.62
N GLU A 692 -114.45 -84.34 9.92
CA GLU A 692 -113.76 -84.85 11.12
C GLU A 692 -112.83 -86.09 10.98
N ASP A 693 -111.62 -85.95 11.52
CA ASP A 693 -110.78 -86.94 12.20
C ASP A 693 -110.51 -88.35 11.61
N TRP A 694 -109.21 -88.53 11.34
CA TRP A 694 -108.38 -89.66 11.80
C TRP A 694 -108.37 -90.98 10.98
N PHE A 695 -107.25 -91.19 10.27
CA PHE A 695 -106.31 -92.33 10.40
C PHE A 695 -106.39 -93.64 9.54
N VAL A 696 -105.17 -94.07 9.16
CA VAL A 696 -104.66 -95.42 8.76
C VAL A 696 -105.23 -96.00 7.45
N ILE A 697 -104.61 -96.81 6.57
CA ILE A 697 -103.50 -97.80 6.55
C ILE A 697 -103.12 -97.93 5.04
N LEU A 698 -101.88 -98.05 4.55
CA LEU A 698 -101.17 -99.33 4.33
C LEU A 698 -99.83 -99.10 3.60
N ALA A 699 -98.74 -99.09 4.36
CA ALA A 699 -97.52 -99.78 3.95
C ALA A 699 -97.38 -101.00 4.90
N GLY A 700 -97.65 -102.20 4.39
CA GLY A 700 -97.26 -103.46 5.02
C GLY A 700 -96.27 -104.16 4.07
N GLY A 701 -95.14 -104.71 4.52
CA GLY A 701 -94.65 -104.89 5.86
C GLY A 701 -93.35 -105.70 5.88
N ALA A 702 -93.02 -106.18 7.08
CA ALA A 702 -91.90 -107.03 7.50
C ALA A 702 -90.56 -106.29 7.77
N GLY A 703 -89.95 -106.35 8.95
CA GLY A 703 -90.28 -107.05 10.19
C GLY A 703 -89.11 -106.92 11.18
N GLY A 704 -89.36 -107.24 12.46
CA GLY A 704 -88.30 -107.68 13.38
C GLY A 704 -87.87 -106.73 14.52
N ILE A 705 -88.61 -106.80 15.63
CA ILE A 705 -88.12 -107.15 16.99
C ILE A 705 -87.00 -106.30 17.67
N ALA A 706 -87.36 -105.75 18.85
CA ALA A 706 -86.61 -105.73 20.13
C ALA A 706 -86.42 -104.37 20.85
N THR A 707 -87.38 -104.03 21.71
CA THR A 707 -87.22 -103.75 23.17
C THR A 707 -86.08 -102.85 23.73
N LEU A 708 -86.52 -101.74 24.34
CA LEU A 708 -86.36 -101.33 25.77
C LEU A 708 -85.02 -100.76 26.35
N LEU A 709 -85.23 -99.73 27.20
CA LEU A 709 -84.47 -99.27 28.39
C LEU A 709 -83.27 -98.31 28.16
N ALA A 710 -83.21 -97.08 28.70
CA ALA A 710 -83.26 -96.55 30.08
C ALA A 710 -81.86 -96.20 30.65
N VAL A 711 -81.69 -94.91 30.97
CA VAL A 711 -80.96 -94.28 32.10
C VAL A 711 -79.62 -94.89 32.61
N ALA A 712 -78.59 -94.04 32.50
CA ALA A 712 -77.42 -93.83 33.38
C ALA A 712 -76.22 -94.81 33.43
N ALA A 713 -75.03 -94.26 33.11
CA ALA A 713 -73.76 -94.54 33.79
C ALA A 713 -72.83 -93.31 33.67
N ARG A 714 -72.92 -92.32 34.56
CA ARG A 714 -71.96 -92.06 35.66
C ARG A 714 -70.56 -92.69 35.53
N ARG A 715 -69.58 -91.78 35.42
CA ARG A 715 -68.33 -91.65 36.21
C ARG A 715 -67.34 -92.83 36.24
N ARG A 716 -66.10 -92.56 35.80
CA ARG A 716 -64.89 -92.29 36.64
C ARG A 716 -63.67 -92.17 35.70
N LYS A 717 -63.00 -91.00 35.61
CA LYS A 717 -61.92 -90.46 36.47
C LYS A 717 -60.58 -91.22 36.36
N ARG A 718 -59.52 -90.41 36.19
CA ARG A 718 -58.08 -90.60 36.52
C ARG A 718 -57.24 -91.47 35.58
N SER A 719 -55.95 -91.23 35.34
CA SER A 719 -55.00 -90.11 35.49
C SER A 719 -53.61 -90.64 35.10
N ALA A 720 -52.79 -89.86 34.38
CA ALA A 720 -51.31 -89.81 34.38
C ALA A 720 -50.92 -88.84 33.24
N SER A 721 -50.15 -87.76 33.40
CA SER A 721 -49.21 -87.32 34.45
C SER A 721 -49.31 -85.81 34.68
#